data_AF-A0AAW1MTX1-F1
#
_entry.id   AF-A0AAW1MTX1-F1
#
_cell.length_a   1.000
_cell.length_b   1.000
_cell.length_c   1.000
_cell.angle_alpha   90.00
_cell.angle_beta   90.00
_cell.angle_gamma   90.00
#
_symmetry.space_group_name_H-M   'P 1'
#
loop_
_entity.id
_entity.type
_entity.pdbx_description
1 polymer ?
#
loop_
_entity_poly.entity_id
_entity_poly.type
_entity_poly.pdbx_seq_one_letter_code
_entity_poly.pdbx_strand_id
1 'polypeptide(L)'
;MENIEDTEFYRDFFSDEALEYYKKVFPNSFGPSTPSSKEKKPKIPKSQRETVYRHIVATPLVEVLSIRIGSSYVDDGERPTIREIYGQISIVDTRLSDGGEIFNLFHKNEENPQSMHLDEALLLSPSSGTAVIVPSVNTALDVLLFDRKANNKVVAQGRLFLDKIGDECEEDHIRKVYGKDECSFAHVHYTIFQYAVAATVDVLFFEEADSPHHSRVDTDDDDDNGEYAEESSDEFDLSHYNRTDCGDGGDGFVANVFGSITVHSKVNYGNDKGYPSISLFNKSPGQSVRVKSGGFVPLSRSIVAVPAYASSLVIEVNLSDRNTEKQIGNGVLEFKPRDDNTFKKDLVGEHGRVRVRVTWNHAYDQPLFRASEKNQECQQPKEVEDDGWDPDQELEVFSVVVHSKDFKPFSFYGTIDVRDLAIVSIFKKDKSCPQVCAKGGEIVTAKGTYRRSVCASGFFQINVDLKDATTGAQISNGYASWDDRIIGRWFDRRICSIIRGERGFAAVYYTAFFDGVSVVVDVKLFGENLAGYVYGKIVAHYATYAYSTPCAKYYEITLFDRHADGDGDQQAQPLQLLKPLVCMPRNSSLIITADLTLSSEPATSLRNSVHLKPDESGRLRGESWGIEVHLKPNKYY
;
A
#
# COMPACT_ATOMS: atom_id res chain seq x y z
N MET A 1 -7.88 -21.95 -30.58
CA MET A 1 -9.02 -21.05 -30.28
C MET A 1 -10.18 -21.93 -29.91
N GLU A 2 -10.35 -22.21 -28.62
CA GLU A 2 -11.57 -22.84 -28.11
C GLU A 2 -12.64 -21.76 -27.96
N ASN A 3 -13.88 -22.05 -28.38
CA ASN A 3 -15.02 -21.15 -28.25
C ASN A 3 -15.27 -20.84 -26.76
N ILE A 4 -15.19 -19.58 -26.39
CA ILE A 4 -15.56 -19.10 -25.05
C ILE A 4 -17.06 -18.79 -25.09
N GLU A 5 -17.90 -19.67 -24.54
CA GLU A 5 -19.37 -19.56 -24.56
C GLU A 5 -19.96 -18.69 -23.42
N ASP A 6 -19.16 -18.01 -22.61
CA ASP A 6 -19.66 -17.26 -21.45
C ASP A 6 -19.89 -15.76 -21.75
N THR A 7 -20.91 -15.47 -22.57
CA THR A 7 -21.40 -14.09 -22.81
C THR A 7 -22.12 -13.45 -21.62
N GLU A 8 -22.62 -14.25 -20.67
CA GLU A 8 -23.35 -13.71 -19.50
C GLU A 8 -22.40 -13.03 -18.51
N PHE A 9 -21.14 -13.48 -18.41
CA PHE A 9 -20.15 -12.89 -17.50
C PHE A 9 -19.85 -11.42 -17.84
N TYR A 10 -19.70 -11.08 -19.13
CA TYR A 10 -19.32 -9.73 -19.55
C TYR A 10 -20.40 -8.67 -19.29
N ARG A 11 -21.67 -9.06 -19.08
CA ARG A 11 -22.76 -8.10 -18.82
C ARG A 11 -22.71 -7.48 -17.43
N ASP A 12 -22.14 -8.18 -16.46
CA ASP A 12 -22.08 -7.69 -15.07
C ASP A 12 -20.92 -6.70 -14.86
N PHE A 13 -20.01 -6.55 -15.83
CA PHE A 13 -18.75 -5.79 -15.65
C PHE A 13 -18.47 -4.70 -16.68
N PHE A 14 -19.10 -4.75 -17.86
CA PHE A 14 -18.92 -3.73 -18.89
C PHE A 14 -20.17 -2.85 -18.97
N SER A 15 -19.97 -1.54 -19.09
CA SER A 15 -21.05 -0.68 -19.58
C SER A 15 -21.50 -1.20 -20.95
N ASP A 16 -22.79 -1.02 -21.27
CA ASP A 16 -23.35 -1.47 -22.56
C ASP A 16 -22.53 -0.96 -23.76
N GLU A 17 -21.94 0.24 -23.65
CA GLU A 17 -21.02 0.82 -24.63
C GLU A 17 -19.69 0.07 -24.78
N ALA A 18 -19.06 -0.31 -23.67
CA ALA A 18 -17.80 -1.06 -23.72
C ALA A 18 -18.02 -2.48 -24.28
N LEU A 19 -19.17 -3.09 -23.97
CA LEU A 19 -19.57 -4.38 -24.51
C LEU A 19 -19.86 -4.32 -26.02
N GLU A 20 -20.50 -3.26 -26.50
CA GLU A 20 -20.70 -3.02 -27.95
C GLU A 20 -19.36 -2.82 -28.69
N TYR A 21 -18.45 -2.04 -28.10
CA TYR A 21 -17.11 -1.86 -28.67
C TYR A 21 -16.36 -3.19 -28.79
N TYR A 22 -16.37 -4.02 -27.73
CA TYR A 22 -15.71 -5.33 -27.75
C TYR A 22 -16.29 -6.27 -28.81
N LYS A 23 -17.62 -6.29 -28.96
CA LYS A 23 -18.29 -7.05 -30.03
C LYS A 23 -17.91 -6.56 -31.42
N LYS A 24 -17.68 -5.25 -31.57
CA LYS A 24 -17.25 -4.64 -32.83
C LYS A 24 -15.80 -4.97 -33.19
N VAL A 25 -14.91 -5.02 -32.20
CA VAL A 25 -13.47 -5.30 -32.41
C VAL A 25 -13.21 -6.81 -32.58
N PHE A 26 -13.97 -7.67 -31.90
CA PHE A 26 -13.78 -9.12 -31.92
C PHE A 26 -15.05 -9.91 -32.32
N PRO A 27 -15.54 -9.76 -33.56
CA PRO A 27 -16.84 -10.32 -33.98
C PRO A 27 -16.88 -11.86 -34.01
N ASN A 28 -15.72 -12.52 -34.13
CA ASN A 28 -15.63 -13.98 -34.20
C ASN A 28 -15.55 -14.67 -32.83
N SER A 29 -15.42 -13.90 -31.73
CA SER A 29 -15.30 -14.44 -30.38
C SER A 29 -16.64 -14.75 -29.73
N PHE A 30 -17.75 -14.34 -30.36
CA PHE A 30 -19.11 -14.51 -29.85
C PHE A 30 -19.92 -15.40 -30.79
N GLY A 31 -20.13 -16.66 -30.39
CA GLY A 31 -21.00 -17.58 -31.13
C GLY A 31 -22.47 -17.13 -31.12
N PRO A 32 -23.30 -17.60 -32.07
CA PRO A 32 -24.73 -17.30 -32.10
C PRO A 32 -25.42 -17.87 -30.87
N SER A 33 -25.83 -17.01 -29.93
CA SER A 33 -26.56 -17.41 -28.74
C SER A 33 -27.97 -17.91 -29.10
N THR A 34 -28.25 -19.20 -28.94
CA THR A 34 -29.61 -19.73 -28.92
C THR A 34 -30.33 -19.33 -27.62
N PRO A 35 -31.61 -18.90 -27.64
CA PRO A 35 -32.34 -18.54 -26.44
C PRO A 35 -32.58 -19.78 -25.58
N SER A 36 -31.85 -19.90 -24.46
CA SER A 36 -32.04 -20.95 -23.47
C SER A 36 -33.34 -20.74 -22.68
N SER A 37 -34.14 -21.79 -22.57
CA SER A 37 -35.39 -21.84 -21.81
C SER A 37 -35.17 -21.55 -20.33
N LYS A 38 -36.06 -20.74 -19.74
CA LYS A 38 -36.09 -20.37 -18.31
C LYS A 38 -36.25 -21.59 -17.38
N GLU A 39 -35.15 -22.28 -17.09
CA GLU A 39 -35.09 -23.28 -16.03
C GLU A 39 -34.86 -22.56 -14.69
N LYS A 40 -35.75 -22.76 -13.72
CA LYS A 40 -35.63 -22.16 -12.38
C LYS A 40 -34.42 -22.79 -11.67
N LYS A 41 -33.30 -22.06 -11.61
CA LYS A 41 -32.13 -22.45 -10.82
C LYS A 41 -32.55 -22.75 -9.36
N PRO A 42 -32.12 -23.86 -8.76
CA PRO A 42 -32.38 -24.16 -7.37
C PRO A 42 -31.80 -23.07 -6.46
N LYS A 43 -32.59 -22.61 -5.48
CA LYS A 43 -32.12 -21.66 -4.47
C LYS A 43 -31.05 -22.33 -3.62
N ILE A 44 -29.78 -21.99 -3.85
CA ILE A 44 -28.66 -22.36 -2.98
C ILE A 44 -28.93 -21.75 -1.58
N PRO A 45 -28.80 -22.53 -0.48
CA PRO A 45 -28.97 -22.01 0.87
C PRO A 45 -28.03 -20.82 1.12
N LYS A 46 -28.55 -19.74 1.72
CA LYS A 46 -27.77 -18.51 2.01
C LYS A 46 -26.51 -18.76 2.84
N SER A 47 -26.43 -19.86 3.60
CA SER A 47 -25.29 -20.23 4.45
C SER A 47 -24.07 -20.79 3.71
N GLN A 48 -24.06 -20.78 2.36
CA GLN A 48 -22.94 -21.30 1.54
C GLN A 48 -22.41 -20.29 0.50
N ARG A 49 -22.83 -19.02 0.55
CA ARG A 49 -22.24 -18.00 -0.33
C ARG A 49 -20.85 -17.63 0.21
N GLU A 50 -19.80 -18.00 -0.51
CA GLU A 50 -18.44 -17.55 -0.23
C GLU A 50 -18.35 -16.03 -0.55
N THR A 51 -17.85 -15.25 0.40
CA THR A 51 -17.64 -13.80 0.21
C THR A 51 -16.42 -13.58 -0.68
N VAL A 52 -16.64 -12.94 -1.83
CA VAL A 52 -15.58 -12.54 -2.77
C VAL A 52 -15.15 -11.11 -2.42
N TYR A 53 -13.88 -10.93 -2.05
CA TYR A 53 -13.35 -9.62 -1.69
C TYR A 53 -12.72 -8.92 -2.89
N ARG A 54 -13.08 -7.65 -3.11
CA ARG A 54 -12.29 -6.76 -3.98
C ARG A 54 -10.97 -6.44 -3.27
N HIS A 55 -9.89 -6.37 -4.03
CA HIS A 55 -8.58 -5.98 -3.49
C HIS A 55 -8.60 -4.59 -2.84
N ILE A 56 -7.54 -4.30 -2.10
CA ILE A 56 -7.20 -2.95 -1.67
C ILE A 56 -5.78 -2.67 -2.11
N VAL A 57 -5.60 -1.61 -2.88
CA VAL A 57 -4.27 -1.21 -3.32
C VAL A 57 -3.55 -0.58 -2.12
N ALA A 58 -2.48 -1.25 -1.71
CA ALA A 58 -1.70 -0.91 -0.54
C ALA A 58 -0.28 -0.54 -0.93
N THR A 59 0.31 0.34 -0.13
CA THR A 59 1.73 0.61 -0.17
C THR A 59 2.29 0.58 1.24
N PRO A 60 3.60 0.38 1.39
CA PRO A 60 4.25 0.71 2.63
C PRO A 60 3.92 2.17 2.99
N LEU A 61 3.59 2.46 4.24
CA LEU A 61 3.38 3.81 4.75
C LEU A 61 4.15 3.97 6.06
N VAL A 62 4.80 5.12 6.22
CA VAL A 62 5.37 5.57 7.50
C VAL A 62 4.45 6.63 8.06
N GLU A 63 4.10 6.49 9.33
CA GLU A 63 3.32 7.49 10.03
C GLU A 63 4.12 8.02 11.22
N VAL A 64 4.41 9.32 11.21
CA VAL A 64 5.06 9.99 12.34
C VAL A 64 3.99 10.33 13.37
N LEU A 65 4.03 9.63 14.50
CA LEU A 65 3.00 9.71 15.54
C LEU A 65 3.22 10.92 16.45
N SER A 66 4.47 11.13 16.89
CA SER A 66 4.85 12.29 17.67
C SER A 66 6.36 12.51 17.67
N ILE A 67 6.77 13.75 17.93
CA ILE A 67 8.17 14.09 18.18
C ILE A 67 8.25 14.78 19.53
N ARG A 68 9.06 14.24 20.45
CA ARG A 68 9.19 14.74 21.83
C ARG A 68 10.61 15.17 22.10
N ILE A 69 10.81 16.18 22.93
CA ILE A 69 12.15 16.65 23.32
C ILE A 69 12.51 16.05 24.68
N GLY A 70 13.58 15.25 24.68
CA GLY A 70 14.17 14.66 25.87
C GLY A 70 15.47 15.36 26.28
N SER A 71 15.83 15.18 27.54
CA SER A 71 17.11 15.60 28.13
C SER A 71 17.82 14.37 28.70
N SER A 72 19.13 14.25 28.50
CA SER A 72 19.92 13.14 29.08
C SER A 72 20.35 13.41 30.53
N TYR A 73 20.27 14.66 31.00
CA TYR A 73 20.54 15.01 32.39
C TYR A 73 19.35 14.65 33.29
N VAL A 74 19.63 13.75 34.25
CA VAL A 74 18.87 13.64 35.49
C VAL A 74 19.20 14.89 36.29
N ASP A 75 18.39 15.93 36.13
CA ASP A 75 18.62 17.19 36.85
C ASP A 75 18.42 16.92 38.35
N ASP A 76 19.40 17.32 39.18
CA ASP A 76 19.51 17.07 40.63
C ASP A 76 18.47 17.85 41.48
N GLY A 77 17.24 18.00 40.97
CA GLY A 77 16.11 18.61 41.67
C GLY A 77 15.69 20.01 41.20
N GLU A 78 16.24 20.52 40.10
CA GLU A 78 15.72 21.75 39.48
C GLU A 78 14.41 21.48 38.72
N ARG A 79 13.45 22.41 38.86
CA ARG A 79 12.10 22.29 38.31
C ARG A 79 12.15 22.18 36.78
N PRO A 80 11.21 21.43 36.15
CA PRO A 80 11.15 21.31 34.70
C PRO A 80 11.09 22.69 34.04
N THR A 81 12.14 23.06 33.33
CA THR A 81 12.26 24.35 32.67
C THR A 81 11.42 24.34 31.39
N ILE A 82 10.50 25.30 31.27
CA ILE A 82 9.75 25.54 30.02
C ILE A 82 10.76 25.94 28.95
N ARG A 83 10.88 25.13 27.90
CA ARG A 83 11.74 25.35 26.74
C ARG A 83 11.02 26.18 25.68
N GLU A 84 11.76 26.94 24.89
CA GLU A 84 11.23 27.67 23.73
C GLU A 84 11.86 27.12 22.45
N ILE A 85 11.22 26.08 21.91
CA ILE A 85 11.76 25.30 20.80
C ILE A 85 11.38 25.92 19.46
N TYR A 86 12.38 26.12 18.59
CA TYR A 86 12.17 26.53 17.21
C TYR A 86 13.09 25.75 16.26
N GLY A 87 12.91 25.93 14.96
CA GLY A 87 13.66 25.23 13.92
C GLY A 87 12.73 24.51 12.94
N GLN A 88 13.24 23.45 12.35
CA GLN A 88 12.61 22.75 11.25
C GLN A 88 12.72 21.23 11.42
N ILE A 89 11.65 20.54 11.08
CA ILE A 89 11.64 19.09 10.89
C ILE A 89 10.99 18.82 9.55
N SER A 90 11.76 18.22 8.65
CA SER A 90 11.34 18.00 7.28
C SER A 90 11.51 16.55 6.87
N ILE A 91 10.66 16.12 5.96
CA ILE A 91 10.80 14.86 5.25
C ILE A 91 11.48 15.20 3.92
N VAL A 92 12.55 14.49 3.60
CA VAL A 92 13.38 14.71 2.41
C VAL A 92 13.46 13.45 1.57
N ASP A 93 13.50 13.61 0.23
CA ASP A 93 13.87 12.54 -0.70
C ASP A 93 15.38 12.60 -0.92
N THR A 94 16.13 11.63 -0.41
CA THR A 94 17.59 11.62 -0.51
C THR A 94 18.10 11.34 -1.94
N ARG A 95 17.22 11.07 -2.92
CA ARG A 95 17.61 10.99 -4.34
C ARG A 95 17.80 12.37 -4.97
N LEU A 96 17.09 13.37 -4.48
CA LEU A 96 17.14 14.71 -5.04
C LEU A 96 18.45 15.37 -4.58
N SER A 97 19.31 15.72 -5.54
CA SER A 97 20.67 16.20 -5.30
C SER A 97 20.74 17.53 -4.53
N ASP A 98 19.64 18.27 -4.49
CA ASP A 98 19.45 19.51 -3.71
C ASP A 98 18.89 19.25 -2.30
N GLY A 99 18.74 17.98 -1.90
CA GLY A 99 18.09 17.63 -0.65
C GLY A 99 16.58 17.79 -0.70
N GLY A 100 16.00 17.79 -1.91
CA GLY A 100 14.59 17.99 -2.25
C GLY A 100 13.64 17.76 -1.09
N GLU A 101 13.33 18.87 -0.42
CA GLU A 101 12.41 18.89 0.69
C GLU A 101 11.03 18.49 0.19
N ILE A 102 10.55 17.32 0.64
CA ILE A 102 9.21 16.87 0.31
C ILE A 102 8.21 17.66 1.14
N PHE A 103 8.51 17.83 2.44
CA PHE A 103 7.52 18.31 3.39
C PHE A 103 8.09 18.83 4.71
N ASN A 104 7.43 19.85 5.29
CA ASN A 104 7.70 20.36 6.63
C ASN A 104 6.70 19.78 7.65
N LEU A 105 7.16 18.92 8.55
CA LEU A 105 6.38 18.45 9.70
C LEU A 105 6.34 19.50 10.82
N PHE A 106 7.41 20.26 11.01
CA PHE A 106 7.49 21.32 12.01
C PHE A 106 8.31 22.47 11.44
N HIS A 107 7.80 23.69 11.55
CA HIS A 107 8.55 24.88 11.18
C HIS A 107 8.15 26.03 12.12
N LYS A 108 9.12 26.49 12.92
CA LYS A 108 9.00 27.65 13.80
C LYS A 108 10.26 28.48 13.66
N ASN A 109 10.11 29.79 13.52
CA ASN A 109 11.24 30.70 13.54
C ASN A 109 11.59 31.12 14.97
N GLU A 110 12.75 31.76 15.14
CA GLU A 110 13.25 32.23 16.44
C GLU A 110 12.30 33.27 17.09
N GLU A 111 11.59 34.04 16.27
CA GLU A 111 10.65 35.06 16.74
C GLU A 111 9.36 34.45 17.32
N ASN A 112 8.96 33.26 16.85
CA ASN A 112 7.75 32.55 17.23
C ASN A 112 8.04 31.08 17.63
N PRO A 113 8.81 30.85 18.71
CA PRO A 113 9.11 29.50 19.17
C PRO A 113 7.88 28.85 19.80
N GLN A 114 7.86 27.52 19.85
CA GLN A 114 6.90 26.76 20.64
C GLN A 114 7.39 26.64 22.10
N SER A 115 6.61 27.17 23.03
CA SER A 115 6.80 26.93 24.46
C SER A 115 6.27 25.54 24.84
N MET A 116 7.09 24.72 25.50
CA MET A 116 6.70 23.37 25.91
C MET A 116 7.49 22.88 27.13
N HIS A 117 6.95 21.87 27.82
CA HIS A 117 7.68 21.12 28.84
C HIS A 117 8.54 20.00 28.20
N LEU A 118 9.54 19.52 28.93
CA LEU A 118 10.26 18.30 28.54
C LEU A 118 9.28 17.12 28.45
N ASP A 119 9.54 16.21 27.51
CA ASP A 119 8.71 15.05 27.16
C ASP A 119 7.30 15.36 26.60
N GLU A 120 6.93 16.64 26.48
CA GLU A 120 5.77 17.06 25.72
C GLU A 120 6.02 16.85 24.22
N ALA A 121 4.97 16.57 23.45
CA ALA A 121 5.07 16.44 22.00
C ALA A 121 5.09 17.81 21.32
N LEU A 122 5.93 17.97 20.31
CA LEU A 122 5.89 19.11 19.41
C LEU A 122 4.53 19.18 18.71
N LEU A 123 4.02 20.39 18.55
CA LEU A 123 2.83 20.63 17.73
C LEU A 123 3.30 20.65 16.28
N LEU A 124 3.21 19.49 15.64
CA LEU A 124 3.46 19.36 14.21
C LEU A 124 2.52 20.30 13.45
N SER A 125 3.03 20.96 12.40
CA SER A 125 2.34 22.08 11.76
C SER A 125 0.99 21.63 11.19
N PRO A 126 -0.14 22.24 11.60
CA PRO A 126 -1.45 21.91 11.05
C PRO A 126 -1.61 22.37 9.59
N SER A 127 -0.76 23.31 9.13
CA SER A 127 -0.81 23.86 7.76
C SER A 127 -0.53 22.81 6.69
N SER A 128 0.00 21.65 7.07
CA SER A 128 0.48 20.67 6.14
C SER A 128 -0.33 19.35 6.19
N GLY A 129 -1.20 19.16 7.21
CA GLY A 129 -2.30 18.17 7.23
C GLY A 129 -1.91 16.68 7.19
N THR A 130 -0.64 16.35 6.97
CA THR A 130 -0.21 14.99 6.63
C THR A 130 1.02 14.58 7.44
N ALA A 131 0.85 13.60 8.33
CA ALA A 131 1.97 12.91 8.99
C ALA A 131 2.17 11.48 8.46
N VAL A 132 1.49 11.17 7.35
CA VAL A 132 1.54 9.89 6.64
C VAL A 132 2.39 10.06 5.40
N ILE A 133 3.36 9.17 5.22
CA ILE A 133 4.41 9.29 4.23
C ILE A 133 4.47 7.96 3.49
N VAL A 134 4.54 7.94 2.15
CA VAL A 134 5.03 6.74 1.48
C VAL A 134 6.53 6.72 1.68
N PRO A 135 7.11 5.73 2.38
CA PRO A 135 8.54 5.54 2.38
C PRO A 135 8.93 5.21 0.95
N SER A 136 9.49 6.20 0.27
CA SER A 136 10.35 5.93 -0.85
C SER A 136 11.63 5.29 -0.31
N VAL A 137 12.39 4.69 -1.21
CA VAL A 137 13.67 4.03 -0.96
C VAL A 137 14.74 4.97 -0.37
N ASN A 138 14.40 6.24 -0.19
CA ASN A 138 15.28 7.34 0.15
C ASN A 138 14.56 8.38 1.03
N THR A 139 13.48 8.00 1.71
CA THR A 139 12.79 8.94 2.60
C THR A 139 13.52 9.04 3.93
N ALA A 140 13.96 10.25 4.27
CA ALA A 140 14.55 10.54 5.57
C ALA A 140 13.84 11.71 6.26
N LEU A 141 13.97 11.77 7.57
CA LEU A 141 13.55 12.86 8.42
C LEU A 141 14.78 13.70 8.78
N ASP A 142 14.84 14.93 8.28
CA ASP A 142 15.81 15.93 8.68
C ASP A 142 15.27 16.72 9.88
N VAL A 143 16.04 16.72 10.97
CA VAL A 143 15.69 17.41 12.22
C VAL A 143 16.74 18.46 12.48
N LEU A 144 16.30 19.71 12.68
CA LEU A 144 17.14 20.80 13.14
C LEU A 144 16.33 21.66 14.12
N LEU A 145 16.58 21.50 15.41
CA LEU A 145 15.86 22.18 16.48
C LEU A 145 16.80 22.95 17.40
N PHE A 146 16.34 24.08 17.89
CA PHE A 146 17.04 24.99 18.78
C PHE A 146 16.17 25.37 19.98
N ASP A 147 16.80 25.68 21.11
CA ASP A 147 16.13 26.26 22.28
C ASP A 147 16.52 27.73 22.43
N ARG A 148 15.55 28.63 22.24
CA ARG A 148 15.74 30.08 22.31
C ARG A 148 16.23 30.53 23.69
N LYS A 149 15.69 29.95 24.77
CA LYS A 149 16.06 30.34 26.15
C LYS A 149 17.45 29.89 26.54
N ALA A 150 17.97 28.83 25.91
CA ALA A 150 19.32 28.34 26.13
C ALA A 150 20.34 28.99 25.16
N ASN A 151 20.17 30.28 24.83
CA ASN A 151 21.01 31.01 23.89
C ASN A 151 21.13 30.32 22.52
N ASN A 152 19.99 29.89 21.95
CA ASN A 152 19.92 29.23 20.65
C ASN A 152 20.76 27.95 20.55
N LYS A 153 20.85 27.20 21.66
CA LYS A 153 21.54 25.93 21.70
C LYS A 153 20.81 24.90 20.83
N VAL A 154 21.57 24.13 20.04
CA VAL A 154 21.03 23.02 19.23
C VAL A 154 20.47 21.95 20.14
N VAL A 155 19.17 21.68 20.03
CA VAL A 155 18.46 20.67 20.80
C VAL A 155 18.60 19.30 20.15
N ALA A 156 18.39 19.24 18.84
CA ALA A 156 18.51 18.03 18.03
C ALA A 156 18.95 18.42 16.62
N GLN A 157 19.95 17.72 16.08
CA GLN A 157 20.37 17.89 14.70
C GLN A 157 20.75 16.54 14.10
N GLY A 158 20.07 16.14 13.03
CA GLY A 158 20.43 14.91 12.34
C GLY A 158 19.44 14.48 11.30
N ARG A 159 19.84 13.44 10.56
CA ARG A 159 19.04 12.79 9.53
C ARG A 159 18.67 11.39 9.99
N LEU A 160 17.38 11.09 10.00
CA LEU A 160 16.84 9.78 10.35
C LEU A 160 16.27 9.11 9.11
N PHE A 161 16.91 8.05 8.63
CA PHE A 161 16.41 7.26 7.51
C PHE A 161 15.24 6.37 7.96
N LEU A 162 14.09 6.53 7.28
CA LEU A 162 12.83 5.84 7.59
C LEU A 162 12.67 4.52 6.80
N ASP A 163 13.61 4.21 5.91
CA ASP A 163 13.63 3.01 5.04
C ASP A 163 14.17 1.75 5.74
N LYS A 164 15.01 1.90 6.77
CA LYS A 164 15.56 0.77 7.54
C LYS A 164 14.54 0.23 8.54
N ILE A 165 13.63 -0.61 8.07
CA ILE A 165 12.93 -1.58 8.93
C ILE A 165 14.02 -2.53 9.43
N GLY A 166 14.21 -2.65 10.75
CA GLY A 166 14.97 -3.78 11.28
C GLY A 166 14.29 -5.08 10.85
N ASP A 167 14.98 -6.21 10.81
CA ASP A 167 14.41 -7.49 10.35
C ASP A 167 13.16 -7.99 11.14
N GLU A 168 12.73 -7.24 12.15
CA GLU A 168 11.56 -7.49 12.99
C GLU A 168 10.44 -6.50 12.63
N CYS A 169 9.39 -7.03 11.99
CA CYS A 169 8.19 -6.30 11.57
C CYS A 169 7.40 -5.71 12.76
N GLU A 170 6.80 -4.53 12.54
CA GLU A 170 5.64 -3.99 13.26
C GLU A 170 5.80 -3.77 14.78
N GLU A 171 6.82 -3.02 15.19
CA GLU A 171 6.85 -2.42 16.53
C GLU A 171 6.88 -0.89 16.46
N ASP A 172 6.24 -0.22 17.42
CA ASP A 172 6.37 1.22 17.62
C ASP A 172 7.85 1.59 17.68
N HIS A 173 8.36 2.22 16.63
CA HIS A 173 9.76 2.57 16.55
C HIS A 173 9.98 3.90 17.25
N ILE A 174 10.79 3.85 18.31
CA ILE A 174 11.30 5.04 18.98
C ILE A 174 12.75 5.20 18.56
N ARG A 175 13.06 6.27 17.83
CA ARG A 175 14.45 6.63 17.51
C ARG A 175 14.83 7.97 18.12
N LYS A 176 16.08 8.09 18.53
CA LYS A 176 16.65 9.31 19.12
C LYS A 176 17.51 10.02 18.08
N VAL A 177 17.27 11.32 17.90
CA VAL A 177 18.13 12.22 17.12
C VAL A 177 18.80 13.17 18.11
N TYR A 178 20.11 13.06 18.24
CA TYR A 178 20.87 13.78 19.28
C TYR A 178 21.24 15.20 18.85
N GLY A 179 21.33 16.11 19.81
CA GLY A 179 21.99 17.40 19.65
C GLY A 179 23.50 17.26 19.59
N LYS A 180 24.19 18.31 19.13
CA LYS A 180 25.66 18.33 18.94
C LYS A 180 26.45 18.05 20.23
N ASP A 181 25.87 18.37 21.37
CA ASP A 181 26.46 18.20 22.69
C ASP A 181 25.97 16.94 23.42
N GLU A 182 25.14 16.10 22.78
CA GLU A 182 24.56 14.86 23.31
C GLU A 182 23.70 15.01 24.59
N CYS A 183 23.44 16.25 25.02
CA CYS A 183 22.74 16.53 26.28
C CYS A 183 21.22 16.65 26.09
N SER A 184 20.78 16.97 24.88
CA SER A 184 19.37 17.01 24.48
C SER A 184 19.19 16.20 23.20
N PHE A 185 17.98 15.67 23.02
CA PHE A 185 17.68 14.86 21.85
C PHE A 185 16.17 14.88 21.54
N ALA A 186 15.83 14.61 20.29
CA ALA A 186 14.45 14.43 19.87
C ALA A 186 14.13 12.93 19.80
N HIS A 187 13.08 12.52 20.51
CA HIS A 187 12.43 11.22 20.34
C HIS A 187 11.45 11.31 19.18
N VAL A 188 11.71 10.57 18.11
CA VAL A 188 10.78 10.42 16.98
C VAL A 188 10.04 9.11 17.18
N HIS A 189 8.73 9.21 17.42
CA HIS A 189 7.82 8.08 17.49
C HIS A 189 7.16 7.94 16.14
N TYR A 190 7.40 6.83 15.47
CA TYR A 190 6.81 6.54 14.17
C TYR A 190 6.45 5.06 14.08
N THR A 191 5.52 4.75 13.19
CA THR A 191 5.17 3.38 12.84
C THR A 191 5.30 3.18 11.35
N ILE A 192 5.61 1.95 10.95
CA ILE A 192 5.71 1.56 9.54
C ILE A 192 4.66 0.48 9.30
N PHE A 193 3.75 0.77 8.40
CA PHE A 193 2.79 -0.19 7.90
C PHE A 193 3.31 -0.76 6.59
N GLN A 194 3.52 -2.06 6.53
CA GLN A 194 3.96 -2.70 5.29
C GLN A 194 2.89 -2.68 4.19
N TYR A 195 1.63 -2.81 4.60
CA TYR A 195 0.47 -2.84 3.72
C TYR A 195 -0.56 -1.84 4.23
N ALA A 196 -0.49 -0.59 3.80
CA ALA A 196 -1.45 0.41 4.22
C ALA A 196 -2.03 1.24 3.07
N VAL A 197 -3.19 1.80 3.38
CA VAL A 197 -3.92 2.79 2.61
C VAL A 197 -3.99 4.07 3.44
N ALA A 198 -4.07 5.22 2.77
CA ALA A 198 -4.24 6.49 3.46
C ALA A 198 -5.73 6.79 3.64
N ALA A 199 -6.14 7.15 4.85
CA ALA A 199 -7.47 7.62 5.15
C ALA A 199 -7.43 9.11 5.45
N THR A 200 -8.13 9.91 4.65
CA THR A 200 -8.39 11.33 4.93
C THR A 200 -9.69 11.43 5.70
N VAL A 201 -9.61 11.95 6.92
CA VAL A 201 -10.72 12.12 7.86
C VAL A 201 -11.11 13.59 7.91
N ASP A 202 -12.37 13.87 7.58
CA ASP A 202 -12.98 15.17 7.77
C ASP A 202 -14.11 15.09 8.78
N VAL A 203 -14.26 16.13 9.59
CA VAL A 203 -15.31 16.20 10.61
C VAL A 203 -16.06 17.50 10.45
N LEU A 204 -17.37 17.41 10.15
CA LEU A 204 -18.25 18.55 9.98
C LEU A 204 -19.22 18.64 11.16
N PHE A 205 -19.49 19.87 11.59
CA PHE A 205 -20.48 20.17 12.61
C PHE A 205 -21.77 20.69 11.95
N PHE A 206 -22.94 20.26 12.43
CA PHE A 206 -24.22 20.86 12.06
C PHE A 206 -25.10 21.09 13.30
N GLU A 207 -25.90 22.15 13.24
CA GLU A 207 -26.92 22.46 14.24
C GLU A 207 -28.10 21.46 14.17
N GLU A 208 -28.76 21.22 15.31
CA GLU A 208 -29.92 20.32 15.44
C GLU A 208 -31.11 20.74 14.55
N ALA A 209 -31.26 22.06 14.30
CA ALA A 209 -32.34 22.62 13.49
C ALA A 209 -32.22 22.33 11.98
N ASP A 210 -31.06 21.85 11.51
CA ASP A 210 -30.86 21.33 10.15
C ASP A 210 -31.50 19.93 10.03
N SER A 211 -32.82 19.91 10.19
CA SER A 211 -33.69 18.74 10.32
C SER A 211 -33.50 17.73 9.16
N PRO A 212 -33.66 16.41 9.40
CA PRO A 212 -33.16 15.33 8.54
C PRO A 212 -33.95 15.08 7.25
N HIS A 213 -34.78 16.03 6.80
CA HIS A 213 -35.75 15.78 5.73
C HIS A 213 -35.14 15.50 4.35
N HIS A 214 -33.82 15.48 4.19
CA HIS A 214 -33.14 15.09 2.94
C HIS A 214 -32.06 14.02 3.04
N SER A 215 -31.85 13.39 4.19
CA SER A 215 -31.06 12.16 4.22
C SER A 215 -31.75 11.17 5.13
N ARG A 216 -32.62 10.33 4.51
CA ARG A 216 -32.85 9.00 5.05
C ARG A 216 -31.47 8.46 5.43
N VAL A 217 -31.29 8.22 6.72
CA VAL A 217 -30.18 7.43 7.20
C VAL A 217 -30.37 6.10 6.49
N ASP A 218 -29.58 5.86 5.45
CA ASP A 218 -29.28 4.50 5.02
C ASP A 218 -28.54 3.90 6.21
N THR A 219 -29.32 3.43 7.18
CA THR A 219 -28.82 2.46 8.13
C THR A 219 -28.40 1.31 7.25
N ASP A 220 -27.09 1.18 7.09
CA ASP A 220 -26.41 0.01 6.57
C ASP A 220 -27.08 -1.23 7.17
N ASP A 221 -28.11 -1.76 6.49
CA ASP A 221 -28.48 -3.15 6.66
C ASP A 221 -27.22 -3.91 6.21
N ASP A 222 -26.67 -4.69 7.13
CA ASP A 222 -25.52 -5.60 6.95
C ASP A 222 -25.77 -6.70 5.89
N ASP A 223 -26.58 -6.43 4.86
CA ASP A 223 -26.69 -7.26 3.67
C ASP A 223 -25.41 -7.07 2.85
N ASP A 224 -24.42 -7.91 3.19
CA ASP A 224 -23.17 -8.22 2.47
C ASP A 224 -23.37 -8.66 0.99
N ASN A 225 -24.57 -8.43 0.40
CA ASN A 225 -24.87 -8.67 -1.00
C ASN A 225 -24.57 -7.42 -1.83
N GLY A 226 -23.27 -7.11 -2.00
CA GLY A 226 -22.64 -6.75 -3.27
C GLY A 226 -23.31 -5.79 -4.28
N GLU A 227 -24.21 -4.90 -3.87
CA GLU A 227 -24.83 -3.92 -4.78
C GLU A 227 -25.03 -2.60 -4.02
N TYR A 228 -23.93 -1.98 -3.60
CA TYR A 228 -23.98 -0.58 -3.18
C TYR A 228 -24.19 0.26 -4.42
N ALA A 229 -25.18 1.15 -4.39
CA ALA A 229 -25.25 2.24 -5.34
C ALA A 229 -23.92 3.01 -5.24
N GLU A 230 -23.06 2.82 -6.23
CA GLU A 230 -21.97 3.74 -6.50
C GLU A 230 -22.64 5.10 -6.72
N GLU A 231 -22.73 5.94 -5.69
CA GLU A 231 -22.92 7.37 -5.91
C GLU A 231 -21.68 7.79 -6.70
N SER A 232 -21.85 7.88 -8.03
CA SER A 232 -20.79 8.19 -8.96
C SER A 232 -20.04 9.41 -8.45
N SER A 233 -18.72 9.34 -8.55
CA SER A 233 -17.79 10.42 -8.20
C SER A 233 -17.94 11.65 -9.12
N ASP A 234 -19.09 11.83 -9.76
CA ASP A 234 -19.44 13.00 -10.54
C ASP A 234 -19.47 14.20 -9.60
N GLU A 235 -18.35 14.92 -9.60
CA GLU A 235 -18.21 16.34 -9.31
C GLU A 235 -19.22 16.85 -8.28
N PHE A 236 -19.03 16.45 -7.01
CA PHE A 236 -19.79 17.02 -5.90
C PHE A 236 -19.49 18.51 -5.82
N ASP A 237 -20.37 19.29 -6.44
CA ASP A 237 -20.28 20.72 -6.53
C ASP A 237 -20.45 21.34 -5.13
N LEU A 238 -19.31 21.60 -4.48
CA LEU A 238 -19.23 22.37 -3.23
C LEU A 238 -19.78 23.81 -3.42
N SER A 239 -20.08 24.26 -4.64
CA SER A 239 -20.74 25.55 -4.89
C SER A 239 -22.11 25.64 -4.21
N HIS A 240 -22.81 24.53 -3.98
CA HIS A 240 -24.08 24.55 -3.27
C HIS A 240 -23.96 24.78 -1.75
N TYR A 241 -22.80 24.48 -1.14
CA TYR A 241 -22.53 24.80 0.27
C TYR A 241 -21.84 26.16 0.48
N ASN A 242 -21.20 26.71 -0.57
CA ASN A 242 -20.69 28.08 -0.57
C ASN A 242 -21.73 29.12 -1.02
N ARG A 243 -23.01 28.75 -1.14
CA ARG A 243 -24.07 29.69 -1.48
C ARG A 243 -24.35 30.61 -0.29
N THR A 244 -23.59 31.70 -0.20
CA THR A 244 -23.78 32.85 0.70
C THR A 244 -25.05 33.66 0.42
N ASP A 245 -26.00 33.13 -0.35
CA ASP A 245 -27.32 33.75 -0.62
C ASP A 245 -28.34 33.42 0.49
N CYS A 246 -27.88 33.27 1.73
CA CYS A 246 -28.74 33.52 2.89
C CYS A 246 -28.92 35.03 2.99
N GLY A 247 -29.90 35.55 2.27
CA GLY A 247 -30.30 36.95 2.34
C GLY A 247 -30.44 37.41 3.80
N ASP A 248 -29.62 38.40 4.14
CA ASP A 248 -29.78 39.41 5.18
C ASP A 248 -29.89 38.94 6.66
N GLY A 249 -28.73 38.92 7.33
CA GLY A 249 -28.63 39.39 8.72
C GLY A 249 -28.57 38.36 9.85
N GLY A 250 -28.86 37.09 9.60
CA GLY A 250 -28.73 36.03 10.60
C GLY A 250 -27.28 35.57 10.75
N ASP A 251 -26.66 35.93 11.86
CA ASP A 251 -25.43 35.34 12.40
C ASP A 251 -25.59 33.82 12.55
N GLY A 252 -25.32 33.10 11.45
CA GLY A 252 -25.47 31.65 11.36
C GLY A 252 -24.83 30.94 12.54
N PHE A 253 -25.52 29.92 13.06
CA PHE A 253 -25.19 29.26 14.32
C PHE A 253 -23.71 28.89 14.43
N VAL A 254 -23.09 29.29 15.54
CA VAL A 254 -21.67 29.05 15.86
C VAL A 254 -21.55 28.33 17.20
N ALA A 255 -20.99 27.13 17.18
CA ALA A 255 -20.62 26.39 18.39
C ALA A 255 -19.18 26.72 18.82
N ASN A 256 -18.93 26.77 20.13
CA ASN A 256 -17.58 26.78 20.69
C ASN A 256 -17.15 25.34 20.99
N VAL A 257 -16.70 24.62 19.96
CA VAL A 257 -16.42 23.18 20.01
C VAL A 257 -15.16 22.89 20.83
N PHE A 258 -15.28 21.99 21.81
CA PHE A 258 -14.16 21.40 22.56
C PHE A 258 -14.37 19.90 22.74
N GLY A 259 -13.35 19.18 23.21
CA GLY A 259 -13.38 17.72 23.41
C GLY A 259 -12.27 17.02 22.63
N SER A 260 -12.52 15.78 22.23
CA SER A 260 -11.53 14.92 21.58
C SER A 260 -12.09 14.15 20.39
N ILE A 261 -11.24 13.96 19.39
CA ILE A 261 -11.45 13.03 18.28
C ILE A 261 -10.20 12.18 18.20
N THR A 262 -10.34 10.87 18.37
CA THR A 262 -9.23 9.92 18.28
C THR A 262 -9.53 8.84 17.27
N VAL A 263 -8.49 8.32 16.64
CA VAL A 263 -8.62 7.24 15.67
C VAL A 263 -7.61 6.14 15.97
N HIS A 264 -8.00 4.90 15.71
CA HIS A 264 -7.09 3.76 15.78
C HIS A 264 -7.53 2.70 14.78
N SER A 265 -6.57 1.88 14.34
CA SER A 265 -6.85 0.78 13.43
C SER A 265 -7.21 -0.47 14.25
N LYS A 266 -8.43 -0.98 14.05
CA LYS A 266 -8.85 -2.27 14.56
C LYS A 266 -8.39 -3.33 13.58
N VAL A 267 -7.54 -4.22 14.05
CA VAL A 267 -6.93 -5.22 13.18
C VAL A 267 -7.35 -6.60 13.68
N ASN A 268 -7.89 -7.38 12.74
CA ASN A 268 -8.31 -8.74 13.02
C ASN A 268 -7.12 -9.71 12.98
N TYR A 269 -5.98 -9.27 12.46
CA TYR A 269 -4.80 -10.07 12.15
C TYR A 269 -3.62 -9.62 13.04
N GLY A 270 -2.89 -10.55 13.67
CA GLY A 270 -1.67 -10.25 14.44
C GLY A 270 -1.84 -10.31 15.95
N ASN A 271 -0.82 -9.84 16.68
CA ASN A 271 -0.82 -9.80 18.14
C ASN A 271 -1.81 -8.75 18.66
N ASP A 272 -2.49 -9.03 19.77
CA ASP A 272 -3.51 -8.17 20.42
C ASP A 272 -3.01 -6.80 20.91
N LYS A 273 -1.74 -6.44 20.65
CA LYS A 273 -1.23 -5.10 20.87
C LYS A 273 -1.79 -4.20 19.76
N GLY A 274 -2.98 -3.66 20.00
CA GLY A 274 -3.64 -2.75 19.04
C GLY A 274 -2.73 -1.60 18.61
N TYR A 275 -2.96 -1.09 17.41
CA TYR A 275 -2.19 0.05 16.87
C TYR A 275 -2.38 1.29 17.75
N PRO A 276 -1.35 2.16 17.84
CA PRO A 276 -1.43 3.36 18.66
C PRO A 276 -2.59 4.25 18.22
N SER A 277 -3.36 4.72 19.20
CA SER A 277 -4.42 5.70 18.96
C SER A 277 -3.82 7.07 18.63
N ILE A 278 -4.34 7.68 17.57
CA ILE A 278 -3.93 8.99 17.07
C ILE A 278 -5.00 10.01 17.42
N SER A 279 -4.61 11.12 18.04
CA SER A 279 -5.53 12.22 18.30
C SER A 279 -5.59 13.18 17.10
N LEU A 280 -6.75 13.27 16.46
CA LEU A 280 -7.04 14.22 15.38
C LEU A 280 -7.55 15.55 15.91
N PHE A 281 -8.15 15.56 17.11
CA PHE A 281 -8.59 16.77 17.79
C PHE A 281 -8.51 16.53 19.28
N ASN A 282 -7.96 17.48 20.02
CA ASN A 282 -7.97 17.47 21.48
C ASN A 282 -7.89 18.91 21.97
N LYS A 283 -9.03 19.43 22.45
CA LYS A 283 -9.15 20.79 22.98
C LYS A 283 -9.86 20.72 24.32
N SER A 284 -9.19 21.23 25.34
CA SER A 284 -9.83 21.50 26.63
C SER A 284 -10.90 22.60 26.49
N PRO A 285 -11.85 22.73 27.44
CA PRO A 285 -12.85 23.80 27.41
C PRO A 285 -12.23 25.20 27.24
N GLY A 286 -11.08 25.46 27.86
CA GLY A 286 -10.37 26.74 27.72
C GLY A 286 -9.83 27.03 26.32
N GLN A 287 -9.69 26.00 25.47
CA GLN A 287 -9.12 26.04 24.13
C GLN A 287 -10.16 25.76 23.03
N SER A 288 -11.45 25.89 23.35
CA SER A 288 -12.56 25.69 22.42
C SER A 288 -12.38 26.50 21.13
N VAL A 289 -12.81 25.94 20.00
CA VAL A 289 -12.71 26.58 18.68
C VAL A 289 -14.11 26.90 18.16
N ARG A 290 -14.28 28.09 17.56
CA ARG A 290 -15.54 28.49 16.93
C ARG A 290 -15.73 27.77 15.60
N VAL A 291 -16.82 27.01 15.48
CA VAL A 291 -17.19 26.28 14.27
C VAL A 291 -18.62 26.65 13.90
N LYS A 292 -18.85 27.08 12.66
CA LYS A 292 -20.19 27.37 12.12
C LYS A 292 -20.91 26.06 11.77
N SER A 293 -22.25 26.04 11.80
CA SER A 293 -23.00 24.92 11.19
C SER A 293 -22.59 24.72 9.72
N GLY A 294 -22.40 23.47 9.31
CA GLY A 294 -21.81 23.06 8.04
C GLY A 294 -20.29 23.21 7.96
N GLY A 295 -19.64 23.79 8.97
CA GLY A 295 -18.20 24.04 9.00
C GLY A 295 -17.39 22.82 9.45
N PHE A 296 -16.12 22.80 9.02
CA PHE A 296 -15.16 21.79 9.45
C PHE A 296 -14.66 22.06 10.86
N VAL A 297 -14.60 21.02 11.68
CA VAL A 297 -13.85 21.02 12.93
C VAL A 297 -12.35 21.00 12.58
N PRO A 298 -11.54 21.97 13.03
CA PRO A 298 -10.15 22.06 12.64
C PRO A 298 -9.32 20.99 13.36
N LEU A 299 -9.07 19.90 12.65
CA LEU A 299 -8.23 18.80 13.13
C LEU A 299 -6.76 19.21 13.18
N SER A 300 -5.99 18.62 14.11
CA SER A 300 -4.53 18.72 14.16
C SER A 300 -3.87 18.07 12.94
N ARG A 301 -4.54 17.04 12.38
CA ARG A 301 -4.20 16.32 11.16
C ARG A 301 -5.46 15.63 10.63
N SER A 302 -5.58 15.48 9.31
CA SER A 302 -6.72 14.79 8.69
C SER A 302 -6.33 13.44 8.10
N ILE A 303 -5.07 13.23 7.74
CA ILE A 303 -4.65 11.98 7.07
C ILE A 303 -4.04 11.01 8.10
N VAL A 304 -4.44 9.74 8.06
CA VAL A 304 -3.88 8.63 8.86
C VAL A 304 -3.58 7.41 8.00
N ALA A 305 -2.55 6.65 8.38
CA ALA A 305 -2.22 5.39 7.73
C ALA A 305 -3.05 4.26 8.35
N VAL A 306 -3.63 3.43 7.50
CA VAL A 306 -4.50 2.34 7.94
C VAL A 306 -4.04 1.05 7.28
N PRO A 307 -3.74 -0.02 8.03
CA PRO A 307 -3.42 -1.30 7.44
C PRO A 307 -4.52 -1.74 6.47
N ALA A 308 -4.16 -2.12 5.25
CA ALA A 308 -5.10 -2.56 4.24
C ALA A 308 -5.76 -3.90 4.59
N TYR A 309 -5.21 -4.64 5.56
CA TYR A 309 -5.81 -5.83 6.18
C TYR A 309 -6.55 -5.51 7.49
N ALA A 310 -6.64 -4.25 7.93
CA ALA A 310 -7.43 -3.86 9.09
C ALA A 310 -8.91 -4.20 8.87
N SER A 311 -9.61 -4.57 9.93
CA SER A 311 -11.06 -4.78 9.85
C SER A 311 -11.79 -3.46 9.75
N SER A 312 -11.39 -2.46 10.54
CA SER A 312 -11.91 -1.11 10.46
C SER A 312 -10.93 -0.07 10.99
N LEU A 313 -11.03 1.15 10.47
CA LEU A 313 -10.60 2.37 11.12
C LEU A 313 -11.70 2.79 12.10
N VAL A 314 -11.36 2.83 13.39
CA VAL A 314 -12.26 3.22 14.46
C VAL A 314 -12.02 4.69 14.78
N ILE A 315 -13.09 5.49 14.76
CA ILE A 315 -13.07 6.92 15.05
C ILE A 315 -13.95 7.17 16.26
N GLU A 316 -13.33 7.56 17.37
CA GLU A 316 -14.01 7.93 18.61
C GLU A 316 -14.15 9.44 18.67
N VAL A 317 -15.39 9.91 18.75
CA VAL A 317 -15.73 11.34 18.80
C VAL A 317 -16.35 11.62 20.15
N ASN A 318 -15.87 12.67 20.82
CA ASN A 318 -16.47 13.22 22.03
C ASN A 318 -16.32 14.74 21.99
N LEU A 319 -17.34 15.42 21.46
CA LEU A 319 -17.37 16.87 21.25
C LEU A 319 -18.55 17.50 21.99
N SER A 320 -18.31 18.67 22.56
CA SER A 320 -19.30 19.48 23.27
C SER A 320 -19.18 20.96 22.91
N ASP A 321 -20.27 21.70 23.05
CA ASP A 321 -20.28 23.16 22.91
C ASP A 321 -20.01 23.79 24.28
N ARG A 322 -18.97 24.62 24.36
CA ARG A 322 -18.60 25.33 25.59
C ARG A 322 -19.69 26.28 26.08
N ASN A 323 -20.46 26.88 25.17
CA ASN A 323 -21.46 27.89 25.56
C ASN A 323 -22.65 27.27 26.29
N THR A 324 -23.07 26.09 25.83
CA THR A 324 -24.26 25.41 26.34
C THR A 324 -23.91 24.25 27.27
N GLU A 325 -22.63 23.84 27.31
CA GLU A 325 -22.11 22.64 27.95
C GLU A 325 -22.79 21.35 27.48
N LYS A 326 -23.53 21.42 26.37
CA LYS A 326 -24.23 20.28 25.79
C LYS A 326 -23.36 19.53 24.79
N GLN A 327 -23.64 18.25 24.69
CA GLN A 327 -22.92 17.35 23.79
C GLN A 327 -23.31 17.62 22.33
N ILE A 328 -22.30 17.81 21.48
CA ILE A 328 -22.46 17.94 20.02
C ILE A 328 -22.44 16.56 19.36
N GLY A 329 -21.59 15.65 19.84
CA GLY A 329 -21.53 14.27 19.36
C GLY A 329 -20.63 13.42 20.25
N ASN A 330 -21.12 12.25 20.65
CA ASN A 330 -20.35 11.26 21.41
C ASN A 330 -20.66 9.88 20.86
N GLY A 331 -19.63 9.16 20.43
CA GLY A 331 -19.79 7.83 19.89
C GLY A 331 -18.56 7.31 19.17
N VAL A 332 -18.70 6.09 18.66
CA VAL A 332 -17.65 5.36 17.96
C VAL A 332 -18.15 5.01 16.56
N LEU A 333 -17.37 5.34 15.54
CA LEU A 333 -17.68 5.07 14.14
C LEU A 333 -16.62 4.12 13.57
N GLU A 334 -17.05 3.07 12.88
CA GLU A 334 -16.14 2.13 12.21
C GLU A 334 -16.23 2.27 10.67
N PHE A 335 -15.08 2.39 10.01
CA PHE A 335 -14.96 2.48 8.55
C PHE A 335 -14.04 1.36 8.04
N LYS A 336 -14.53 0.47 7.17
CA LYS A 336 -13.70 -0.60 6.59
C LYS A 336 -12.78 0.01 5.51
N PRO A 337 -11.47 -0.30 5.50
CA PRO A 337 -10.59 0.15 4.40
C PRO A 337 -11.07 -0.42 3.07
N ARG A 338 -11.09 0.40 2.02
CA ARG A 338 -11.59 0.09 0.68
C ARG A 338 -10.76 0.85 -0.37
N ASP A 339 -10.91 0.48 -1.63
CA ASP A 339 -10.35 1.24 -2.76
C ASP A 339 -11.16 2.53 -3.02
N ASP A 340 -10.40 3.61 -3.23
CA ASP A 340 -10.76 4.95 -3.75
C ASP A 340 -12.23 5.34 -3.62
N ASN A 341 -12.68 5.63 -2.40
CA ASN A 341 -14.06 6.01 -2.12
C ASN A 341 -14.16 6.86 -0.85
N THR A 342 -15.19 7.71 -0.81
CA THR A 342 -15.55 8.48 0.38
C THR A 342 -16.77 7.90 1.07
N PHE A 343 -16.65 7.60 2.36
CA PHE A 343 -17.74 7.14 3.21
C PHE A 343 -18.06 8.20 4.26
N LYS A 344 -19.32 8.30 4.66
CA LYS A 344 -19.78 9.26 5.67
C LYS A 344 -20.65 8.56 6.71
N LYS A 345 -20.47 8.92 7.98
CA LYS A 345 -21.35 8.50 9.08
C LYS A 345 -21.61 9.68 10.00
N ASP A 346 -22.80 9.71 10.58
CA ASP A 346 -23.25 10.80 11.45
C ASP A 346 -23.37 10.32 12.91
N LEU A 347 -23.02 11.20 13.84
CA LEU A 347 -23.29 11.07 15.27
C LEU A 347 -24.20 12.24 15.69
N VAL A 348 -25.33 11.94 16.32
CA VAL A 348 -26.27 12.96 16.79
C VAL A 348 -26.07 13.15 18.30
N GLY A 349 -25.73 14.37 18.71
CA GLY A 349 -25.71 14.80 20.10
C GLY A 349 -26.97 15.58 20.49
N GLU A 350 -26.99 16.08 21.72
CA GLU A 350 -28.10 16.87 22.26
C GLU A 350 -28.20 18.29 21.68
N HIS A 351 -27.14 18.77 21.02
CA HIS A 351 -27.04 20.16 20.56
C HIS A 351 -26.49 20.27 19.14
N GLY A 352 -26.58 19.20 18.37
CA GLY A 352 -26.13 19.15 16.99
C GLY A 352 -25.84 17.74 16.51
N ARG A 353 -25.27 17.66 15.31
CA ARG A 353 -24.75 16.43 14.74
C ARG A 353 -23.32 16.64 14.24
N VAL A 354 -22.53 15.58 14.33
CA VAL A 354 -21.20 15.49 13.76
C VAL A 354 -21.23 14.53 12.59
N ARG A 355 -20.81 14.99 11.41
CA ARG A 355 -20.59 14.13 10.25
C ARG A 355 -19.11 13.84 10.11
N VAL A 356 -18.75 12.56 10.15
CA VAL A 356 -17.38 12.12 9.88
C VAL A 356 -17.34 11.55 8.47
N ARG A 357 -16.44 12.07 7.65
CA ARG A 357 -16.13 11.56 6.32
C ARG A 357 -14.77 10.89 6.33
N VAL A 358 -14.66 9.74 5.70
CA VAL A 358 -13.40 9.04 5.47
C VAL A 358 -13.24 8.80 3.98
N THR A 359 -12.23 9.41 3.38
CA THR A 359 -11.83 9.18 2.00
C THR A 359 -10.60 8.29 1.98
N TRP A 360 -10.73 7.09 1.43
CA TRP A 360 -9.62 6.18 1.21
C TRP A 360 -8.88 6.61 -0.05
N ASN A 361 -7.58 6.85 0.07
CA ASN A 361 -6.74 7.26 -1.04
C ASN A 361 -5.57 6.31 -1.18
N HIS A 362 -5.23 5.99 -2.43
CA HIS A 362 -3.92 5.42 -2.70
C HIS A 362 -2.84 6.42 -2.28
N ALA A 363 -1.72 5.93 -1.81
CA ALA A 363 -0.71 6.84 -1.27
C ALA A 363 -0.03 7.70 -2.34
N TYR A 364 0.10 7.18 -3.57
CA TYR A 364 0.52 7.97 -4.74
C TYR A 364 -0.50 9.06 -5.13
N ASP A 365 -1.75 8.96 -4.67
CA ASP A 365 -2.76 9.99 -4.92
C ASP A 365 -2.70 11.17 -3.96
N GLN A 366 -1.90 11.04 -2.89
CA GLN A 366 -1.71 12.16 -1.98
C GLN A 366 -1.08 13.34 -2.73
N PRO A 367 -1.54 14.58 -2.44
CA PRO A 367 -1.02 15.79 -3.10
C PRO A 367 0.52 15.89 -3.08
N LEU A 368 1.15 15.34 -2.03
CA LEU A 368 2.60 15.28 -1.85
C LEU A 368 3.31 14.57 -3.03
N PHE A 369 2.81 13.40 -3.43
CA PHE A 369 3.41 12.63 -4.52
C PHE A 369 3.12 13.28 -5.87
N ARG A 370 1.89 13.76 -6.07
CA ARG A 370 1.52 14.48 -7.31
C ARG A 370 2.41 15.70 -7.56
N ALA A 371 2.79 16.44 -6.52
CA ALA A 371 3.68 17.59 -6.67
C ALA A 371 5.11 17.18 -7.06
N SER A 372 5.65 16.13 -6.44
CA SER A 372 6.98 15.59 -6.79
C SER A 372 7.02 15.02 -8.22
N GLU A 373 5.93 14.39 -8.64
CA GLU A 373 5.82 13.77 -9.97
C GLU A 373 5.68 14.78 -11.09
N LYS A 374 5.10 15.96 -10.88
CA LYS A 374 5.11 17.01 -11.91
C LYS A 374 6.52 17.45 -12.31
N ASN A 375 7.50 17.27 -11.41
CA ASN A 375 8.91 17.53 -11.72
C ASN A 375 9.60 16.30 -12.33
N GLN A 376 9.01 15.12 -12.16
CA GLN A 376 9.48 13.83 -12.66
C GLN A 376 8.61 13.34 -13.82
N GLU A 377 7.70 14.19 -14.32
CA GLU A 377 6.69 13.89 -15.32
C GLU A 377 7.44 13.15 -16.38
N CYS A 378 7.11 11.84 -16.48
CA CYS A 378 7.87 10.87 -17.24
C CYS A 378 8.34 11.61 -18.47
N GLN A 379 9.66 11.70 -18.66
CA GLN A 379 10.19 12.04 -19.96
C GLN A 379 9.51 11.04 -20.87
N GLN A 380 8.36 11.40 -21.46
CA GLN A 380 7.68 10.60 -22.45
C GLN A 380 8.83 10.33 -23.39
N PRO A 381 9.23 9.05 -23.54
CA PRO A 381 10.47 8.74 -24.20
C PRO A 381 10.45 9.54 -25.49
N LYS A 382 11.37 10.51 -25.62
CA LYS A 382 11.44 11.39 -26.80
C LYS A 382 11.34 10.45 -27.97
N GLU A 383 10.26 10.59 -28.77
CA GLU A 383 9.86 9.69 -29.86
C GLU A 383 11.01 8.77 -30.22
N VAL A 384 11.05 7.58 -29.60
CA VAL A 384 12.11 6.62 -29.87
C VAL A 384 12.00 6.35 -31.36
N GLU A 385 13.10 6.48 -32.08
CA GLU A 385 13.14 6.13 -33.51
C GLU A 385 12.46 4.78 -33.68
N ASP A 386 11.40 4.76 -34.50
CA ASP A 386 10.56 3.60 -34.77
C ASP A 386 11.45 2.38 -35.08
N ASP A 387 11.68 1.57 -34.04
CA ASP A 387 12.46 0.33 -34.13
C ASP A 387 11.60 -0.82 -34.70
N GLY A 388 10.35 -0.52 -35.06
CA GLY A 388 9.36 -1.44 -35.60
C GLY A 388 8.64 -2.27 -34.54
N TRP A 389 8.79 -1.96 -33.25
CA TRP A 389 8.10 -2.64 -32.15
C TRP A 389 7.12 -1.69 -31.47
N ASP A 390 5.82 -1.91 -31.71
CA ASP A 390 4.78 -1.23 -30.93
C ASP A 390 5.03 -1.49 -29.43
N PRO A 391 4.93 -0.46 -28.56
CA PRO A 391 5.08 -0.63 -27.12
C PRO A 391 3.95 -1.52 -26.61
N ASP A 392 4.29 -2.71 -26.11
CA ASP A 392 3.34 -3.60 -25.48
C ASP A 392 3.24 -3.26 -24.00
N GLN A 393 2.01 -3.08 -23.53
CA GLN A 393 1.74 -2.95 -22.11
C GLN A 393 1.75 -4.35 -21.50
N GLU A 394 2.67 -4.62 -20.58
CA GLU A 394 2.91 -5.96 -20.06
C GLU A 394 2.84 -6.01 -18.54
N LEU A 395 2.27 -7.07 -18.00
CA LEU A 395 2.16 -7.30 -16.56
C LEU A 395 3.25 -8.25 -16.07
N GLU A 396 3.96 -7.81 -15.02
CA GLU A 396 4.82 -8.67 -14.22
C GLU A 396 4.26 -8.85 -12.82
N VAL A 397 3.92 -10.08 -12.45
CA VAL A 397 3.65 -10.47 -11.06
C VAL A 397 4.93 -11.05 -10.46
N PHE A 398 5.48 -10.34 -9.47
CA PHE A 398 6.76 -10.68 -8.84
C PHE A 398 6.61 -11.78 -7.79
N SER A 399 5.66 -11.57 -6.87
CA SER A 399 5.44 -12.48 -5.76
C SER A 399 4.03 -12.33 -5.19
N VAL A 400 3.60 -13.36 -4.47
CA VAL A 400 2.40 -13.29 -3.63
C VAL A 400 2.78 -13.72 -2.22
N VAL A 401 2.46 -12.90 -1.22
CA VAL A 401 2.71 -13.23 0.18
C VAL A 401 1.39 -13.58 0.84
N VAL A 402 1.33 -14.73 1.50
CA VAL A 402 0.11 -15.22 2.14
C VAL A 402 0.28 -15.22 3.65
N HIS A 403 -0.65 -14.56 4.35
CA HIS A 403 -0.67 -14.45 5.79
C HIS A 403 -1.92 -15.11 6.38
N SER A 404 -1.76 -15.80 7.51
CA SER A 404 -2.87 -16.20 8.37
C SER A 404 -3.22 -15.08 9.35
N LYS A 405 -4.42 -15.14 9.92
CA LYS A 405 -4.94 -14.20 10.92
C LYS A 405 -4.07 -14.10 12.17
N ASP A 406 -3.51 -15.20 12.62
CA ASP A 406 -2.69 -15.24 13.82
C ASP A 406 -1.19 -15.14 13.55
N PHE A 407 -0.78 -14.99 12.27
CA PHE A 407 0.62 -15.01 11.82
C PHE A 407 1.40 -16.22 12.36
N LYS A 408 0.71 -17.33 12.63
CA LYS A 408 1.33 -18.59 13.02
C LYS A 408 1.64 -19.44 11.79
N PRO A 409 2.50 -20.46 11.92
CA PRO A 409 2.72 -21.40 10.84
C PRO A 409 1.40 -22.08 10.43
N PHE A 410 1.14 -22.19 9.14
CA PHE A 410 -0.07 -22.81 8.59
C PHE A 410 0.25 -23.53 7.27
N SER A 411 -0.74 -24.24 6.71
CA SER A 411 -0.61 -24.83 5.38
C SER A 411 -1.83 -24.49 4.55
N PHE A 412 -1.65 -24.26 3.26
CA PHE A 412 -2.72 -23.80 2.40
C PHE A 412 -2.65 -24.42 1.01
N TYR A 413 -3.79 -24.43 0.33
CA TYR A 413 -3.97 -24.93 -1.02
C TYR A 413 -4.95 -24.03 -1.78
N GLY A 414 -5.08 -24.24 -3.09
CA GLY A 414 -5.93 -23.43 -3.96
C GLY A 414 -5.18 -22.90 -5.18
N THR A 415 -5.66 -21.79 -5.71
CA THR A 415 -5.22 -21.22 -6.99
C THR A 415 -4.97 -19.72 -6.91
N ILE A 416 -3.97 -19.27 -7.66
CA ILE A 416 -3.77 -17.86 -8.00
C ILE A 416 -3.62 -17.80 -9.52
N ASP A 417 -4.56 -17.12 -10.16
CA ASP A 417 -4.64 -17.07 -11.63
C ASP A 417 -4.70 -15.62 -12.10
N VAL A 418 -3.95 -15.31 -13.14
CA VAL A 418 -4.10 -14.05 -13.88
C VAL A 418 -4.98 -14.29 -15.08
N ARG A 419 -5.93 -13.39 -15.30
CA ARG A 419 -6.83 -13.39 -16.44
C ARG A 419 -6.62 -12.12 -17.23
N ASP A 420 -6.18 -12.29 -18.46
CA ASP A 420 -6.29 -11.30 -19.53
C ASP A 420 -7.23 -11.88 -20.61
N LEU A 421 -6.83 -11.88 -21.88
CA LEU A 421 -7.48 -12.67 -22.93
C LEU A 421 -7.35 -14.20 -22.73
N ALA A 422 -6.49 -14.64 -21.80
CA ALA A 422 -6.27 -16.03 -21.41
C ALA A 422 -6.17 -16.15 -19.88
N ILE A 423 -6.21 -17.38 -19.36
CA ILE A 423 -6.01 -17.67 -17.94
C ILE A 423 -4.62 -18.26 -17.75
N VAL A 424 -3.80 -17.60 -16.94
CA VAL A 424 -2.44 -18.02 -16.58
C VAL A 424 -2.38 -18.33 -15.09
N SER A 425 -2.18 -19.59 -14.74
CA SER A 425 -2.06 -19.98 -13.34
C SER A 425 -0.64 -19.72 -12.82
N ILE A 426 -0.53 -18.89 -11.78
CA ILE A 426 0.73 -18.57 -11.10
C ILE A 426 1.03 -19.57 -9.99
N PHE A 427 -0.03 -20.05 -9.33
CA PHE A 427 0.05 -21.00 -8.24
C PHE A 427 -1.15 -21.92 -8.32
N LYS A 428 -0.89 -23.21 -8.20
CA LYS A 428 -1.93 -24.23 -8.06
C LYS A 428 -1.43 -25.34 -7.15
N LYS A 429 -2.12 -25.56 -6.05
CA LYS A 429 -1.87 -26.68 -5.14
C LYS A 429 -3.19 -27.32 -4.75
N ASP A 430 -3.20 -28.64 -4.75
CA ASP A 430 -4.33 -29.42 -4.26
C ASP A 430 -4.22 -29.62 -2.75
N LYS A 431 -5.35 -29.90 -2.11
CA LYS A 431 -5.41 -30.17 -0.66
C LYS A 431 -4.53 -31.35 -0.23
N SER A 432 -4.26 -32.30 -1.14
CA SER A 432 -3.38 -33.46 -0.88
C SER A 432 -1.89 -33.11 -0.83
N CYS A 433 -1.49 -31.97 -1.39
CA CYS A 433 -0.10 -31.49 -1.41
C CYS A 433 -0.07 -29.98 -1.14
N PRO A 434 -0.49 -29.54 0.06
CA PRO A 434 -0.58 -28.12 0.38
C PRO A 434 0.82 -27.49 0.46
N GLN A 435 0.87 -26.17 0.27
CA GLN A 435 2.05 -25.36 0.58
C GLN A 435 2.12 -25.17 2.10
N VAL A 436 3.31 -25.37 2.67
CA VAL A 436 3.54 -25.26 4.13
C VAL A 436 4.26 -23.94 4.42
N CYS A 437 3.56 -23.05 5.11
CA CYS A 437 4.03 -21.74 5.52
C CYS A 437 4.63 -21.84 6.94
N ALA A 438 5.96 -21.99 7.02
CA ALA A 438 6.67 -22.24 8.28
C ALA A 438 6.77 -21.00 9.20
N LYS A 439 6.56 -19.80 8.67
CA LYS A 439 6.53 -18.52 9.39
C LYS A 439 5.30 -17.76 8.88
N GLY A 440 4.52 -17.10 9.73
CA GLY A 440 3.30 -16.40 9.30
C GLY A 440 3.58 -15.28 8.29
N GLY A 441 3.57 -15.63 7.01
CA GLY A 441 4.03 -14.76 5.92
C GLY A 441 5.12 -15.44 5.09
N GLU A 442 4.75 -16.46 4.33
CA GLU A 442 5.63 -17.08 3.34
C GLU A 442 5.44 -16.40 1.98
N ILE A 443 6.56 -16.14 1.30
CA ILE A 443 6.58 -15.64 -0.07
C ILE A 443 6.28 -16.82 -0.99
N VAL A 444 5.09 -16.83 -1.57
CA VAL A 444 4.76 -17.67 -2.72
C VAL A 444 5.41 -17.02 -3.93
N THR A 445 6.55 -17.59 -4.34
CA THR A 445 7.14 -17.24 -5.62
C THR A 445 6.19 -17.71 -6.71
N ALA A 446 5.98 -16.86 -7.73
CA ALA A 446 5.24 -17.23 -8.92
C ALA A 446 5.88 -18.48 -9.57
N LYS A 447 5.31 -19.66 -9.32
CA LYS A 447 5.77 -20.94 -9.90
C LYS A 447 5.06 -21.12 -11.24
N GLY A 448 5.28 -20.15 -12.13
CA GLY A 448 4.69 -20.15 -13.46
C GLY A 448 5.67 -20.68 -14.48
N THR A 449 5.34 -21.80 -15.11
CA THR A 449 5.84 -22.13 -16.45
C THR A 449 5.14 -21.21 -17.46
N TYR A 450 5.31 -19.89 -17.31
CA TYR A 450 4.78 -18.89 -18.21
C TYR A 450 5.28 -19.22 -19.62
N ARG A 451 4.37 -19.69 -20.47
CA ARG A 451 4.63 -19.83 -21.91
C ARG A 451 4.30 -18.57 -22.68
N ARG A 452 3.67 -17.60 -22.02
CA ARG A 452 3.15 -16.37 -22.61
C ARG A 452 3.23 -15.26 -21.57
N SER A 453 3.47 -14.04 -22.04
CA SER A 453 3.32 -12.82 -21.28
C SER A 453 1.85 -12.50 -21.00
N VAL A 454 1.60 -11.70 -19.98
CA VAL A 454 0.24 -11.24 -19.66
C VAL A 454 0.11 -9.79 -20.11
N CYS A 455 -0.84 -9.55 -21.03
CA CYS A 455 -1.11 -8.22 -21.54
C CYS A 455 -1.71 -7.34 -20.43
N ALA A 456 -1.14 -6.16 -20.23
CA ALA A 456 -1.67 -5.13 -19.33
C ALA A 456 -2.54 -4.09 -20.05
N SER A 457 -2.68 -4.19 -21.38
CA SER A 457 -3.54 -3.31 -22.17
C SER A 457 -5.02 -3.66 -22.02
N GLY A 458 -5.85 -2.63 -21.84
CA GLY A 458 -7.27 -2.74 -21.54
C GLY A 458 -7.49 -3.20 -20.09
N PHE A 459 -7.65 -4.51 -19.89
CA PHE A 459 -8.09 -5.07 -18.62
C PHE A 459 -7.39 -6.38 -18.28
N PHE A 460 -6.95 -6.51 -17.03
CA PHE A 460 -6.55 -7.79 -16.46
C PHE A 460 -7.07 -7.96 -15.03
N GLN A 461 -7.12 -9.21 -14.58
CA GLN A 461 -7.56 -9.57 -13.23
C GLN A 461 -6.64 -10.64 -12.62
N ILE A 462 -6.19 -10.43 -11.40
CA ILE A 462 -5.47 -11.43 -10.61
C ILE A 462 -6.44 -12.00 -9.58
N ASN A 463 -6.87 -13.23 -9.80
CA ASN A 463 -7.80 -13.97 -8.95
C ASN A 463 -7.04 -14.80 -7.92
N VAL A 464 -7.50 -14.79 -6.67
CA VAL A 464 -6.94 -15.55 -5.57
C VAL A 464 -8.05 -16.34 -4.91
N ASP A 465 -7.88 -17.66 -4.80
CA ASP A 465 -8.72 -18.55 -4.00
C ASP A 465 -7.81 -19.50 -3.22
N LEU A 466 -7.60 -19.19 -1.94
CA LEU A 466 -6.70 -19.91 -1.05
C LEU A 466 -7.43 -20.33 0.23
N LYS A 467 -7.28 -21.61 0.58
CA LYS A 467 -7.93 -22.25 1.71
C LYS A 467 -6.92 -22.92 2.62
N ASP A 468 -7.20 -22.89 3.92
CA ASP A 468 -6.41 -23.57 4.93
C ASP A 468 -6.53 -25.09 4.77
N ALA A 469 -5.39 -25.79 4.72
CA ALA A 469 -5.35 -27.21 4.41
C ALA A 469 -5.97 -28.07 5.53
N THR A 470 -5.85 -27.62 6.78
CA THR A 470 -6.31 -28.35 7.97
C THR A 470 -7.80 -28.15 8.20
N THR A 471 -8.26 -26.91 8.18
CA THR A 471 -9.61 -26.50 8.54
C THR A 471 -10.54 -26.35 7.33
N GLY A 472 -9.98 -26.16 6.13
CA GLY A 472 -10.74 -25.83 4.92
C GLY A 472 -11.26 -24.40 4.88
N ALA A 473 -10.97 -23.59 5.90
CA ALA A 473 -11.43 -22.22 5.98
C ALA A 473 -10.74 -21.32 4.96
N GLN A 474 -11.43 -20.27 4.52
CA GLN A 474 -10.90 -19.31 3.56
C GLN A 474 -9.78 -18.47 4.17
N ILE A 475 -8.62 -18.50 3.52
CA ILE A 475 -7.48 -17.63 3.85
C ILE A 475 -7.58 -16.35 3.04
N SER A 476 -7.83 -16.46 1.73
CA SER A 476 -8.03 -15.33 0.83
C SER A 476 -8.94 -15.77 -0.31
N ASN A 477 -9.96 -14.99 -0.65
CA ASN A 477 -10.83 -15.24 -1.80
C ASN A 477 -11.27 -13.92 -2.40
N GLY A 478 -10.88 -13.65 -3.64
CA GLY A 478 -11.14 -12.37 -4.25
C GLY A 478 -10.26 -12.11 -5.45
N TYR A 479 -10.20 -10.84 -5.84
CA TYR A 479 -9.42 -10.46 -7.00
C TYR A 479 -8.88 -9.03 -6.92
N ALA A 480 -7.73 -8.82 -7.58
CA ALA A 480 -7.26 -7.52 -8.03
C ALA A 480 -7.62 -7.33 -9.49
N SER A 481 -8.11 -6.15 -9.87
CA SER A 481 -8.45 -5.84 -11.26
C SER A 481 -7.81 -4.53 -11.67
N TRP A 482 -7.44 -4.44 -12.94
CA TRP A 482 -6.82 -3.29 -13.54
C TRP A 482 -7.58 -2.90 -14.80
N ASP A 483 -7.84 -1.60 -14.97
CA ASP A 483 -8.40 -1.01 -16.18
C ASP A 483 -7.52 0.18 -16.56
N ASP A 484 -6.82 0.10 -17.69
CA ASP A 484 -5.86 1.12 -18.13
C ASP A 484 -6.53 2.48 -18.40
N ARG A 485 -7.84 2.51 -18.69
CA ARG A 485 -8.63 3.73 -18.90
C ARG A 485 -8.84 4.49 -17.60
N ILE A 486 -8.86 3.77 -16.47
CA ILE A 486 -9.11 4.35 -15.14
C ILE A 486 -7.78 4.59 -14.42
N ILE A 487 -6.82 3.67 -14.57
CA ILE A 487 -5.61 3.59 -13.73
C ILE A 487 -4.33 3.81 -14.55
N GLY A 488 -4.41 4.32 -15.79
CA GLY A 488 -3.24 4.49 -16.68
C GLY A 488 -2.06 5.28 -16.09
N ARG A 489 -2.30 6.20 -15.15
CA ARG A 489 -1.24 6.91 -14.43
C ARG A 489 -0.38 6.04 -13.48
N TRP A 490 -0.75 4.77 -13.28
CA TRP A 490 -0.03 3.84 -12.42
C TRP A 490 0.85 2.85 -13.18
N PHE A 491 0.95 2.96 -14.51
CA PHE A 491 1.97 2.22 -15.24
C PHE A 491 3.37 2.50 -14.68
N ASP A 492 4.24 1.49 -14.79
CA ASP A 492 5.62 1.48 -14.32
C ASP A 492 5.76 1.67 -12.81
N ARG A 493 4.66 1.52 -12.05
CA ARG A 493 4.67 1.55 -10.59
C ARG A 493 4.69 0.15 -9.99
N ARG A 494 5.41 0.06 -8.87
CA ARG A 494 5.37 -1.10 -7.98
C ARG A 494 4.09 -1.04 -7.14
N ILE A 495 3.18 -1.97 -7.41
CA ILE A 495 1.86 -2.05 -6.81
C ILE A 495 1.79 -3.29 -5.92
N CYS A 496 1.15 -3.13 -4.75
CA CYS A 496 0.78 -4.24 -3.90
C CYS A 496 -0.74 -4.23 -3.70
N SER A 497 -1.41 -5.34 -4.00
CA SER A 497 -2.85 -5.47 -3.82
C SER A 497 -3.16 -6.50 -2.74
N ILE A 498 -3.92 -6.07 -1.73
CA ILE A 498 -4.34 -6.91 -0.61
C ILE A 498 -5.70 -7.52 -0.89
N ILE A 499 -5.76 -8.84 -1.01
CA ILE A 499 -6.99 -9.61 -1.20
C ILE A 499 -7.28 -10.34 0.11
N ARG A 500 -8.30 -9.90 0.83
CA ARG A 500 -8.64 -10.42 2.15
C ARG A 500 -9.34 -11.78 2.07
N GLY A 501 -9.35 -12.49 3.20
CA GLY A 501 -10.26 -13.57 3.46
C GLY A 501 -10.61 -13.64 4.94
N GLU A 502 -11.47 -14.57 5.31
CA GLU A 502 -11.98 -14.69 6.69
C GLU A 502 -10.85 -14.91 7.71
N ARG A 503 -9.84 -15.71 7.33
CA ARG A 503 -8.74 -16.13 8.21
C ARG A 503 -7.36 -15.70 7.75
N GLY A 504 -7.26 -14.86 6.74
CA GLY A 504 -5.98 -14.40 6.24
C GLY A 504 -6.11 -13.28 5.21
N PHE A 505 -5.04 -13.07 4.48
CA PHE A 505 -5.03 -12.29 3.26
C PHE A 505 -3.88 -12.74 2.36
N ALA A 506 -3.97 -12.38 1.08
CA ALA A 506 -2.88 -12.46 0.12
C ALA A 506 -2.47 -11.05 -0.30
N ALA A 507 -1.18 -10.78 -0.28
CA ALA A 507 -0.57 -9.56 -0.81
C ALA A 507 0.09 -9.87 -2.15
N VAL A 508 -0.45 -9.35 -3.24
CA VAL A 508 0.03 -9.58 -4.61
C VAL A 508 0.89 -8.41 -5.03
N TYR A 509 2.16 -8.66 -5.35
CA TYR A 509 3.12 -7.65 -5.78
C TYR A 509 3.32 -7.71 -7.29
N TYR A 510 2.98 -6.63 -8.00
CA TYR A 510 3.04 -6.58 -9.46
C TYR A 510 3.33 -5.17 -9.99
N THR A 511 3.68 -5.11 -11.27
CA THR A 511 3.81 -3.88 -12.04
C THR A 511 3.22 -4.12 -13.43
N ALA A 512 2.33 -3.23 -13.85
CA ALA A 512 1.98 -3.08 -15.25
C ALA A 512 2.98 -2.10 -15.88
N PHE A 513 3.72 -2.53 -16.88
CA PHE A 513 4.66 -1.70 -17.62
C PHE A 513 3.94 -1.02 -18.78
N PHE A 514 4.20 0.27 -19.00
CA PHE A 514 3.63 0.97 -20.16
C PHE A 514 4.31 0.55 -21.46
N ASP A 515 5.63 0.41 -21.42
CA ASP A 515 6.48 -0.06 -22.52
C ASP A 515 7.31 -1.26 -22.02
N GLY A 516 6.62 -2.39 -21.93
CA GLY A 516 7.16 -3.65 -21.46
C GLY A 516 7.70 -4.51 -22.60
N VAL A 517 8.70 -5.33 -22.27
CA VAL A 517 9.20 -6.40 -23.13
C VAL A 517 9.31 -7.70 -22.35
N SER A 518 8.79 -8.77 -22.91
CA SER A 518 8.87 -10.10 -22.33
C SER A 518 10.13 -10.79 -22.79
N VAL A 519 10.95 -11.25 -21.86
CA VAL A 519 12.22 -11.93 -22.11
C VAL A 519 12.23 -13.32 -21.49
N VAL A 520 12.73 -14.29 -22.24
CA VAL A 520 13.04 -15.64 -21.76
C VAL A 520 14.46 -15.63 -21.21
N VAL A 521 14.58 -15.93 -19.91
CA VAL A 521 15.83 -16.13 -19.19
C VAL A 521 16.26 -17.58 -19.33
N ASP A 522 17.42 -17.80 -19.96
CA ASP A 522 18.05 -19.11 -20.14
C ASP A 522 19.38 -19.14 -19.37
N VAL A 523 19.52 -20.06 -18.42
CA VAL A 523 20.69 -20.17 -17.54
C VAL A 523 21.39 -21.50 -17.79
N LYS A 524 22.67 -21.44 -18.15
CA LYS A 524 23.51 -22.59 -18.45
C LYS A 524 24.70 -22.65 -17.51
N LEU A 525 24.92 -23.81 -16.89
CA LEU A 525 26.14 -24.08 -16.13
C LEU A 525 27.32 -24.27 -17.08
N PHE A 526 28.48 -23.72 -16.72
CA PHE A 526 29.75 -24.03 -17.37
C PHE A 526 30.86 -24.20 -16.33
N GLY A 527 31.87 -25.00 -16.65
CA GLY A 527 32.99 -25.29 -15.74
C GLY A 527 33.56 -26.68 -15.98
N GLU A 528 34.67 -26.97 -15.31
CA GLU A 528 35.27 -28.30 -15.29
C GLU A 528 34.63 -29.14 -14.17
N ASN A 529 34.42 -30.44 -14.41
CA ASN A 529 33.95 -31.40 -13.40
C ASN A 529 32.70 -30.95 -12.62
N LEU A 530 31.62 -30.60 -13.32
CA LEU A 530 30.30 -30.26 -12.75
C LEU A 530 29.57 -31.48 -12.14
N ALA A 531 30.30 -32.35 -11.45
CA ALA A 531 29.76 -33.46 -10.69
C ALA A 531 29.32 -32.94 -9.31
N GLY A 532 28.02 -32.67 -9.16
CA GLY A 532 27.45 -32.21 -7.90
C GLY A 532 26.07 -31.59 -8.04
N TYR A 533 25.51 -31.18 -6.91
CA TYR A 533 24.23 -30.50 -6.82
C TYR A 533 24.47 -29.00 -6.69
N VAL A 534 23.78 -28.22 -7.52
CA VAL A 534 23.72 -26.77 -7.36
C VAL A 534 22.54 -26.43 -6.46
N TYR A 535 22.83 -25.76 -5.36
CA TYR A 535 21.86 -25.18 -4.44
C TYR A 535 22.13 -23.68 -4.26
N GLY A 536 21.19 -22.96 -3.66
CA GLY A 536 21.23 -21.50 -3.50
C GLY A 536 20.13 -20.80 -4.30
N LYS A 537 20.34 -19.52 -4.61
CA LYS A 537 19.33 -18.64 -5.18
C LYS A 537 19.85 -17.89 -6.41
N ILE A 538 19.00 -17.75 -7.43
CA ILE A 538 19.17 -16.78 -8.51
C ILE A 538 17.99 -15.82 -8.44
N VAL A 539 18.27 -14.54 -8.27
CA VAL A 539 17.27 -13.47 -8.26
C VAL A 539 17.54 -12.49 -9.39
N ALA A 540 16.47 -11.86 -9.87
CA ALA A 540 16.55 -10.79 -10.83
C ALA A 540 15.75 -9.58 -10.36
N HIS A 541 16.24 -8.39 -10.70
CA HIS A 541 15.60 -7.12 -10.40
C HIS A 541 15.97 -6.07 -11.45
N TYR A 542 15.18 -5.01 -11.62
CA TYR A 542 15.42 -4.04 -12.68
C TYR A 542 16.31 -2.89 -12.23
N ALA A 543 17.27 -2.49 -13.05
CA ALA A 543 18.18 -1.39 -12.71
C ALA A 543 17.49 -0.02 -12.53
N THR A 544 16.32 0.15 -13.15
CA THR A 544 15.52 1.39 -13.07
C THR A 544 14.84 1.59 -11.72
N TYR A 545 14.64 0.53 -10.92
CA TYR A 545 14.05 0.64 -9.59
C TYR A 545 15.10 0.46 -8.51
N ALA A 546 14.90 1.15 -7.38
CA ALA A 546 15.73 0.98 -6.21
C ALA A 546 15.22 -0.18 -5.35
N TYR A 547 16.14 -1.06 -4.95
CA TYR A 547 15.87 -2.28 -4.17
C TYR A 547 16.43 -2.25 -2.74
N SER A 548 16.82 -1.09 -2.21
CA SER A 548 17.37 -0.98 -0.85
C SER A 548 16.32 -0.94 0.26
N THR A 549 15.01 -1.01 -0.04
CA THR A 549 13.99 -1.11 1.01
C THR A 549 13.75 -2.55 1.45
N PRO A 550 13.35 -2.78 2.70
CA PRO A 550 12.93 -4.11 3.18
C PRO A 550 11.76 -4.70 2.39
N CYS A 551 10.94 -3.84 1.75
CA CYS A 551 9.85 -4.26 0.87
C CYS A 551 10.31 -4.60 -0.56
N ALA A 552 11.54 -4.23 -0.94
CA ALA A 552 12.04 -4.47 -2.29
C ALA A 552 12.17 -5.96 -2.62
N LYS A 553 12.45 -6.80 -1.61
CA LYS A 553 12.52 -8.26 -1.75
C LYS A 553 11.24 -8.89 -2.34
N TYR A 554 10.08 -8.23 -2.20
CA TYR A 554 8.81 -8.70 -2.77
C TYR A 554 8.64 -8.37 -4.26
N TYR A 555 9.44 -7.43 -4.76
CA TYR A 555 9.53 -7.08 -6.18
C TYR A 555 10.78 -7.69 -6.84
N GLU A 556 11.49 -8.57 -6.13
CA GLU A 556 12.53 -9.39 -6.71
C GLU A 556 11.92 -10.62 -7.39
N ILE A 557 12.44 -10.93 -8.56
CA ILE A 557 12.04 -12.09 -9.33
C ILE A 557 12.94 -13.25 -8.90
N THR A 558 12.37 -14.25 -8.26
CA THR A 558 13.13 -15.45 -7.89
C THR A 558 13.13 -16.42 -9.07
N LEU A 559 14.24 -16.47 -9.80
CA LEU A 559 14.42 -17.33 -10.97
C LEU A 559 14.78 -18.77 -10.58
N PHE A 560 15.53 -18.96 -9.50
CA PHE A 560 15.92 -20.26 -8.97
C PHE A 560 16.04 -20.18 -7.46
N ASP A 561 15.55 -21.18 -6.74
CA ASP A 561 15.71 -21.31 -5.30
C ASP A 561 15.72 -22.79 -4.91
N ARG A 562 16.82 -23.26 -4.33
CA ARG A 562 16.98 -24.63 -3.86
C ARG A 562 17.81 -24.65 -2.57
N HIS A 563 17.28 -25.26 -1.52
CA HIS A 563 17.98 -25.43 -0.25
C HIS A 563 18.81 -26.71 -0.22
N ALA A 564 19.90 -26.71 0.56
CA ALA A 564 20.80 -27.86 0.70
C ALA A 564 20.13 -29.07 1.39
N ASP A 565 19.19 -28.83 2.29
CA ASP A 565 18.62 -29.86 3.18
C ASP A 565 17.38 -30.58 2.60
N GLY A 566 16.95 -30.23 1.38
CA GLY A 566 15.56 -30.44 0.97
C GLY A 566 15.26 -31.53 -0.06
N ASP A 567 16.24 -32.06 -0.81
CA ASP A 567 15.93 -32.93 -1.95
C ASP A 567 16.93 -34.09 -2.07
N GLY A 568 16.45 -35.28 -1.70
CA GLY A 568 17.21 -36.52 -1.88
C GLY A 568 17.36 -36.87 -3.35
N ASP A 569 18.59 -37.20 -3.74
CA ASP A 569 18.94 -38.12 -4.84
C ASP A 569 18.61 -37.73 -6.30
N GLN A 570 18.50 -36.43 -6.64
CA GLN A 570 18.41 -35.99 -8.05
C GLN A 570 19.76 -35.53 -8.63
N GLN A 571 20.56 -36.46 -9.17
CA GLN A 571 21.78 -36.20 -9.96
C GLN A 571 21.67 -34.93 -10.82
N ALA A 572 22.76 -34.14 -10.89
CA ALA A 572 22.95 -32.87 -11.63
C ALA A 572 21.99 -32.64 -12.81
N GLN A 573 20.74 -32.27 -12.51
CA GLN A 573 19.77 -31.87 -13.52
C GLN A 573 20.11 -30.45 -14.00
N PRO A 574 19.72 -30.09 -15.24
CA PRO A 574 19.76 -28.70 -15.68
C PRO A 574 19.11 -27.79 -14.63
N LEU A 575 19.64 -26.58 -14.46
CA LEU A 575 19.05 -25.55 -13.60
C LEU A 575 17.63 -25.23 -14.12
N GLN A 576 16.63 -25.89 -13.54
CA GLN A 576 15.23 -25.60 -13.85
C GLN A 576 14.84 -24.32 -13.13
N LEU A 577 14.64 -23.26 -13.91
CA LEU A 577 14.16 -21.99 -13.38
C LEU A 577 12.70 -22.11 -12.94
N LEU A 578 12.38 -21.49 -11.81
CA LEU A 578 11.01 -21.36 -11.30
C LEU A 578 10.15 -20.46 -12.20
N LYS A 579 10.77 -19.43 -12.77
CA LYS A 579 10.13 -18.45 -13.65
C LYS A 579 11.08 -18.06 -14.80
N PRO A 580 11.04 -18.77 -15.95
CA PRO A 580 11.93 -18.49 -17.08
C PRO A 580 11.47 -17.32 -17.96
N LEU A 581 10.21 -16.87 -17.89
CA LEU A 581 9.71 -15.71 -18.63
C LEU A 581 9.51 -14.54 -17.67
N VAL A 582 10.04 -13.37 -18.03
CA VAL A 582 9.99 -12.14 -17.23
C VAL A 582 9.57 -10.98 -18.12
N CYS A 583 8.70 -10.10 -17.64
CA CYS A 583 8.38 -8.85 -18.33
C CYS A 583 9.18 -7.71 -17.70
N MET A 584 9.85 -6.88 -18.48
CA MET A 584 10.65 -5.77 -17.98
C MET A 584 10.42 -4.48 -18.78
N PRO A 585 10.67 -3.28 -18.22
CA PRO A 585 10.62 -2.06 -19.01
C PRO A 585 11.66 -2.10 -20.14
N ARG A 586 11.28 -1.72 -21.36
CA ARG A 586 12.18 -1.73 -22.54
C ARG A 586 13.45 -0.90 -22.32
N ASN A 587 13.32 0.22 -21.62
CA ASN A 587 14.43 1.14 -21.29
C ASN A 587 15.25 0.71 -20.06
N SER A 588 14.98 -0.46 -19.49
CA SER A 588 15.66 -0.98 -18.31
C SER A 588 16.65 -2.10 -18.65
N SER A 589 17.44 -2.49 -17.66
CA SER A 589 18.29 -3.69 -17.69
C SER A 589 17.92 -4.59 -16.52
N LEU A 590 17.97 -5.89 -16.73
CA LEU A 590 17.78 -6.89 -15.69
C LEU A 590 19.13 -7.15 -14.99
N ILE A 591 19.18 -6.90 -13.69
CA ILE A 591 20.30 -7.26 -12.84
C ILE A 591 20.03 -8.66 -12.29
N ILE A 592 20.85 -9.62 -12.70
CA ILE A 592 20.73 -11.01 -12.27
C ILE A 592 21.84 -11.29 -11.27
N THR A 593 21.45 -11.66 -10.05
CA THR A 593 22.36 -11.98 -8.96
C THR A 593 22.24 -13.45 -8.62
N ALA A 594 23.38 -14.14 -8.56
CA ALA A 594 23.47 -15.54 -8.18
C ALA A 594 24.26 -15.67 -6.88
N ASP A 595 23.68 -16.35 -5.89
CA ASP A 595 24.36 -16.89 -4.71
C ASP A 595 24.13 -18.40 -4.72
N LEU A 596 25.04 -19.10 -5.38
CA LEU A 596 24.95 -20.54 -5.62
C LEU A 596 26.13 -21.25 -5.00
N THR A 597 25.91 -22.49 -4.59
CA THR A 597 26.97 -23.39 -4.13
C THR A 597 26.84 -24.72 -4.86
N LEU A 598 27.98 -25.23 -5.33
CA LEU A 598 28.11 -26.55 -5.91
C LEU A 598 28.62 -27.51 -4.84
N SER A 599 27.89 -28.60 -4.60
CA SER A 599 28.21 -29.63 -3.60
C SER A 599 29.36 -30.56 -4.03
N SER A 600 30.41 -30.03 -4.65
CA SER A 600 31.63 -30.77 -4.98
C SER A 600 32.53 -30.94 -3.76
N GLU A 601 33.55 -31.80 -3.83
CA GLU A 601 34.65 -31.81 -2.86
C GLU A 601 35.91 -31.21 -3.50
N PRO A 602 36.38 -30.02 -3.05
CA PRO A 602 35.78 -29.11 -2.07
C PRO A 602 34.55 -28.37 -2.62
N ALA A 603 33.66 -27.92 -1.72
CA ALA A 603 32.49 -27.14 -2.11
C ALA A 603 32.93 -25.76 -2.59
N THR A 604 32.36 -25.30 -3.70
CA THR A 604 32.70 -24.00 -4.30
C THR A 604 31.45 -23.14 -4.44
N SER A 605 31.58 -21.84 -4.15
CA SER A 605 30.47 -20.90 -4.21
C SER A 605 30.64 -19.89 -5.33
N LEU A 606 29.51 -19.44 -5.86
CA LEU A 606 29.39 -18.39 -6.87
C LEU A 606 28.53 -17.27 -6.27
N ARG A 607 29.13 -16.11 -6.05
CA ARG A 607 28.44 -14.89 -5.59
C ARG A 607 28.78 -13.74 -6.51
N ASN A 608 27.90 -13.47 -7.47
CA ASN A 608 28.18 -12.47 -8.50
C ASN A 608 26.87 -11.94 -9.12
N SER A 609 26.95 -10.79 -9.79
CA SER A 609 25.84 -10.19 -10.51
C SER A 609 26.22 -9.73 -11.92
N VAL A 610 25.23 -9.70 -12.82
CA VAL A 610 25.39 -9.22 -14.19
C VAL A 610 24.20 -8.37 -14.59
N HIS A 611 24.47 -7.33 -15.37
CA HIS A 611 23.47 -6.42 -15.90
C HIS A 611 23.27 -6.74 -17.37
N LEU A 612 22.04 -7.05 -17.76
CA LEU A 612 21.72 -7.45 -19.13
C LEU A 612 20.52 -6.67 -19.65
N LYS A 613 20.63 -6.14 -20.86
CA LYS A 613 19.50 -5.65 -21.65
C LYS A 613 18.82 -6.80 -22.39
N PRO A 614 17.61 -6.58 -22.95
CA PRO A 614 17.03 -7.53 -23.90
C PRO A 614 18.04 -7.90 -25.00
N ASP A 615 18.03 -9.16 -25.45
CA ASP A 615 18.98 -9.76 -26.42
C ASP A 615 20.44 -9.90 -25.95
N GLU A 616 20.78 -9.51 -24.72
CA GLU A 616 22.14 -9.67 -24.21
C GLU A 616 22.38 -11.03 -23.51
N SER A 617 23.64 -11.39 -23.41
CA SER A 617 24.09 -12.54 -22.61
C SER A 617 25.26 -12.14 -21.71
N GLY A 618 25.38 -12.81 -20.58
CA GLY A 618 26.38 -12.51 -19.55
C GLY A 618 26.88 -13.75 -18.86
N ARG A 619 28.08 -13.66 -18.28
CA ARG A 619 28.68 -14.77 -17.53
C ARG A 619 28.97 -14.34 -16.10
N LEU A 620 28.51 -15.15 -15.16
CA LEU A 620 28.86 -15.08 -13.75
C LEU A 620 29.87 -16.19 -13.48
N ARG A 621 31.11 -15.81 -13.16
CA ARG A 621 32.21 -16.74 -12.89
C ARG A 621 32.46 -16.83 -11.39
N GLY A 622 32.57 -18.05 -10.90
CA GLY A 622 33.14 -18.39 -9.61
C GLY A 622 34.59 -18.85 -9.79
N GLU A 623 35.11 -19.62 -8.84
CA GLU A 623 36.51 -20.06 -8.87
C GLU A 623 36.79 -21.09 -9.97
N SER A 624 35.96 -22.13 -10.08
CA SER A 624 36.16 -23.26 -11.02
C SER A 624 34.98 -23.50 -11.97
N TRP A 625 33.86 -22.84 -11.74
CA TRP A 625 32.63 -22.96 -12.52
C TRP A 625 31.87 -21.63 -12.55
N GLY A 626 30.80 -21.57 -13.31
CA GLY A 626 29.94 -20.39 -13.39
C GLY A 626 28.63 -20.68 -14.09
N ILE A 627 27.84 -19.61 -14.30
CA ILE A 627 26.63 -19.64 -15.10
C ILE A 627 26.70 -18.60 -16.22
N GLU A 628 26.24 -19.00 -17.39
CA GLU A 628 25.98 -18.12 -18.53
C GLU A 628 24.49 -17.88 -18.61
N VAL A 629 24.10 -16.61 -18.64
CA VAL A 629 22.70 -16.18 -18.69
C VAL A 629 22.45 -15.51 -20.03
N HIS A 630 21.36 -15.90 -20.68
CA HIS A 630 20.91 -15.35 -21.95
C HIS A 630 19.52 -14.76 -21.79
N LEU A 631 19.32 -13.51 -22.18
CA LEU A 631 18.00 -12.87 -22.27
C LEU A 631 17.57 -12.87 -23.73
N LYS A 632 16.54 -13.65 -24.05
CA LYS A 632 15.99 -13.75 -25.41
C LYS A 632 14.62 -13.10 -25.43
N PRO A 633 14.36 -12.08 -26.25
CA PRO A 633 13.02 -11.55 -26.44
C PRO A 633 12.07 -12.67 -26.82
N ASN A 634 10.91 -12.69 -26.18
CA ASN A 634 9.87 -13.63 -26.49
C ASN A 634 9.17 -13.18 -27.77
N LYS A 635 9.57 -13.74 -28.92
CA LYS A 635 8.99 -13.43 -30.24
C LYS A 635 7.62 -14.07 -30.48
N TYR A 636 7.08 -14.79 -29.51
CA TYR A 636 5.77 -15.43 -29.59
C TYR A 636 4.71 -14.53 -28.97
N TYR A 637 4.10 -13.69 -29.81
CA TYR A 637 2.75 -13.15 -29.61
C TYR A 637 1.75 -13.97 -30.42
#